data_AF-A0A819Y2C9-F1
#
_entry.id   AF-A0A819Y2C9-F1
#
_cell.length_a   1.000
_cell.length_b   1.000
_cell.length_c   1.000
_cell.angle_alpha   90.00
_cell.angle_beta   90.00
_cell.angle_gamma   90.00
#
_symmetry.space_group_name_H-M   'P 1'
#
loop_
_entity.id
_entity.type
_entity.pdbx_description
1 polymer ?
#
loop_
_entity_poly.entity_id
_entity_poly.type
_entity_poly.pdbx_seq_one_letter_code
_entity_poly.pdbx_strand_id
1 'polypeptide(L)'
;MDAQKSKENPTKTSKSTTSSNIRQPRQRITQNYLLVWVDASIEETNKDCQDTLAQLKNVVNDVIPSTKSDQCVQTLKRFDHETAFVITSDSLGQQLVSEIHDMPHLDTIYILCSNKSRYQGWTQNWTKVKGVYTNIKEICQELQLAVQQCDQDTIAVSLLTINDMASFNYLNQYVPAFVCIQLFKEILPDIKYGPKAIQDLAACSREVFTGNSIELKTINEFENDYHPKRAIWWYTRKCFIYKMLNQALRMLNADIIINMGFFVRDVHRQIQQLYEQQVSSYGEMSFIVYRGQGLTKSDFEELQKTKGGLMSFNNFLSTSKNEKVSFEFARRASVKPDMVGILFIMSIDPCIKSTPFASIKGESYFNEEDEILLSIHAVFRVSAIKQIDNENQLYQVELRLTSDDDQQLRLLTDKIRKEADGTGWQRLGSLLVKIDQFSKAEEFCNVLLEQTSDESEKALYHNQLGHAKHAQGDYEKTIWYYTKALGIQEETLPSNHPDVATSYNNIGSVYINMGEYPKALSYYEKALEIQEETLLSNQNSLATSYCGMGNVYIDMREYSKALSFHEKALEIKQKTLSSNDPDLAISYNNIGLTYDKMGEYSKALSSHEKALEIEQKNLPTNNLHLATSYNNTGSVYINMGEYSKALSSHEKALEIQQKTLPSNHLDLATSYCGMGNVYIDMREYSKALSFHEKALEIEQKTLSSNHPRLAISYNNIGLTYDKMGEYSKALSSHEKALEIEQKNLPTNNLHLATSYNNIGLTYNNIGEYSKALSFFEKALEIFQKTLPSNHPDLATPYHNIGLTYDKMGEYSKALSFFEKALEIFQKTLPSNHPDLATPYHNIGSFYRKMKDYSKALSYYERALDIWQHALPPTHPHIKDVKKIIEMIKIIL
;
A
#
# COMPACT_ATOMS: atom_id res chain seq x y z
N MET A 1 -5.34 44.01 -49.61
CA MET A 1 -6.26 44.23 -50.74
C MET A 1 -6.35 42.92 -51.50
N ASP A 2 -7.47 42.22 -51.66
CA ASP A 2 -8.83 42.37 -51.18
C ASP A 2 -9.51 40.98 -51.18
N ALA A 3 -10.63 40.91 -50.47
CA ALA A 3 -11.40 39.76 -50.06
C ALA A 3 -12.09 38.93 -51.17
N GLN A 4 -12.50 37.68 -50.86
CA GLN A 4 -13.93 37.34 -50.73
C GLN A 4 -14.23 35.94 -50.16
N LYS A 5 -15.37 35.88 -49.47
CA LYS A 5 -15.99 34.79 -48.70
C LYS A 5 -16.80 33.82 -49.58
N SER A 6 -16.88 32.55 -49.18
CA SER A 6 -18.14 31.76 -49.02
C SER A 6 -17.80 30.48 -48.24
N LYS A 7 -18.25 30.32 -46.98
CA LYS A 7 -19.51 29.70 -46.51
C LYS A 7 -19.79 28.32 -47.10
N GLU A 8 -19.50 27.29 -46.31
CA GLU A 8 -20.43 26.17 -46.07
C GLU A 8 -20.11 25.51 -44.70
N ASN A 9 -21.14 25.45 -43.86
CA ASN A 9 -21.22 24.66 -42.63
C ASN A 9 -21.96 23.37 -43.01
N PRO A 10 -21.70 22.24 -42.33
CA PRO A 10 -22.67 21.84 -41.31
C PRO A 10 -22.05 21.22 -40.05
N THR A 11 -22.47 21.77 -38.91
CA THR A 11 -22.96 21.05 -37.72
C THR A 11 -22.55 19.57 -37.53
N LYS A 12 -21.74 19.32 -36.48
CA LYS A 12 -22.04 18.35 -35.41
C LYS A 12 -21.09 18.58 -34.23
N THR A 13 -21.59 19.30 -33.23
CA THR A 13 -21.03 19.39 -31.90
C THR A 13 -21.21 18.05 -31.18
N SER A 14 -20.17 17.22 -31.14
CA SER A 14 -20.07 16.18 -30.12
C SER A 14 -19.73 16.86 -28.79
N LYS A 15 -20.75 17.02 -27.95
CA LYS A 15 -20.57 17.36 -26.53
C LYS A 15 -19.54 16.39 -25.95
N SER A 16 -18.39 16.91 -25.55
CA SER A 16 -17.48 16.20 -24.66
C SER A 16 -18.24 15.97 -23.35
N THR A 17 -18.67 14.74 -23.13
CA THR A 17 -19.07 14.24 -21.83
C THR A 17 -17.88 14.43 -20.89
N THR A 18 -17.96 15.48 -20.08
CA THR A 18 -17.24 15.54 -18.82
C THR A 18 -17.51 14.23 -18.09
N SER A 19 -16.45 13.47 -17.83
CA SER A 19 -16.48 12.29 -16.98
C SER A 19 -16.93 12.75 -15.59
N SER A 20 -18.23 12.71 -15.34
CA SER A 20 -18.77 12.69 -14.00
C SER A 20 -18.16 11.46 -13.33
N ASN A 21 -17.16 11.69 -12.47
CA ASN A 21 -16.71 10.69 -11.52
C ASN A 21 -17.97 10.17 -10.82
N ILE A 22 -18.29 8.92 -11.10
CA ILE A 22 -19.41 8.22 -10.50
C ILE A 22 -19.04 8.12 -9.02
N ARG A 23 -19.57 9.03 -8.19
CA ARG A 23 -19.67 8.81 -6.75
C ARG A 23 -20.25 7.40 -6.60
N GLN A 24 -19.54 6.49 -5.94
CA GLN A 24 -20.18 5.28 -5.46
C GLN A 24 -21.49 5.70 -4.77
N PRO A 25 -22.61 5.01 -5.02
CA PRO A 25 -23.89 5.42 -4.45
C PRO A 25 -23.73 5.48 -2.92
N ARG A 26 -23.76 6.70 -2.37
CA ARG A 26 -23.59 7.04 -0.94
C ARG A 26 -24.61 6.36 -0.01
N GLN A 27 -25.57 5.63 -0.57
CA GLN A 27 -26.68 4.99 0.15
C GLN A 27 -26.23 3.83 1.05
N ARG A 28 -25.15 3.09 0.72
CA ARG A 28 -24.71 1.91 1.49
C ARG A 28 -23.70 2.17 2.60
N ILE A 29 -23.55 3.43 3.01
CA ILE A 29 -22.52 3.85 3.96
C ILE A 29 -22.98 3.64 5.44
N THR A 30 -24.19 3.13 5.70
CA THR A 30 -24.83 3.30 7.02
C THR A 30 -24.97 2.09 7.93
N GLN A 31 -25.03 0.87 7.40
CA GLN A 31 -25.42 -0.30 8.19
C GLN A 31 -24.64 -1.54 7.78
N ASN A 32 -24.27 -2.34 8.78
CA ASN A 32 -23.66 -3.67 8.59
C ASN A 32 -24.69 -4.78 8.46
N TYR A 33 -25.96 -4.38 8.41
CA TYR A 33 -27.06 -5.29 8.41
C TYR A 33 -28.10 -4.87 7.40
N LEU A 34 -28.70 -5.89 6.81
CA LEU A 34 -29.68 -5.78 5.76
C LEU A 34 -31.02 -6.27 6.27
N LEU A 35 -32.10 -5.55 5.98
CA LEU A 35 -33.46 -6.07 6.22
C LEU A 35 -34.10 -6.45 4.88
N VAL A 36 -34.40 -7.73 4.69
CA VAL A 36 -35.19 -8.20 3.55
C VAL A 36 -36.64 -8.39 3.99
N TRP A 37 -37.55 -7.62 3.41
CA TRP A 37 -38.98 -7.76 3.65
C TRP A 37 -39.63 -8.55 2.50
N VAL A 38 -40.11 -9.76 2.80
CA VAL A 38 -40.65 -10.71 1.83
C VAL A 38 -42.14 -10.87 2.01
N ASP A 39 -42.93 -10.36 1.08
CA ASP A 39 -44.38 -10.52 1.08
C ASP A 39 -44.91 -10.52 -0.37
N ALA A 40 -45.81 -11.46 -0.68
CA ALA A 40 -46.44 -11.59 -2.00
C ALA A 40 -47.32 -10.38 -2.36
N SER A 41 -47.73 -9.59 -1.36
CA SER A 41 -48.63 -8.43 -1.48
C SER A 41 -47.91 -7.08 -1.62
N ILE A 42 -46.57 -7.06 -1.75
CA ILE A 42 -45.81 -5.82 -1.90
C ILE A 42 -46.07 -5.22 -3.30
N GLU A 43 -46.88 -4.17 -3.35
CA GLU A 43 -47.06 -3.31 -4.52
C GLU A 43 -46.55 -1.91 -4.20
N GLU A 44 -45.65 -1.36 -5.03
CA GLU A 44 -45.01 -0.04 -4.80
C GLU A 44 -46.00 1.13 -4.72
N THR A 45 -47.21 0.97 -5.23
CA THR A 45 -48.29 1.97 -5.26
C THR A 45 -49.25 1.86 -4.06
N ASN A 46 -49.18 0.80 -3.27
CA ASN A 46 -50.07 0.58 -2.13
C ASN A 46 -49.62 1.39 -0.90
N LYS A 47 -50.54 2.20 -0.36
CA LYS A 47 -50.28 3.08 0.78
C LYS A 47 -49.90 2.32 2.06
N ASP A 48 -50.50 1.17 2.32
CA ASP A 48 -50.18 0.36 3.50
C ASP A 48 -48.76 -0.26 3.39
N CYS A 49 -48.33 -0.60 2.17
CA CYS A 49 -46.96 -1.06 1.92
C CYS A 49 -45.95 0.08 2.09
N GLN A 50 -46.26 1.29 1.61
CA GLN A 50 -45.43 2.47 1.82
C GLN A 50 -45.32 2.85 3.30
N ASP A 51 -46.41 2.76 4.06
CA ASP A 51 -46.44 3.04 5.50
C ASP A 51 -45.67 1.97 6.30
N THR A 52 -45.73 0.70 5.87
CA THR A 52 -44.93 -0.40 6.44
C THR A 52 -43.45 -0.20 6.14
N LEU A 53 -43.11 0.10 4.89
CA LEU A 53 -41.74 0.39 4.47
C LEU A 53 -41.17 1.60 5.21
N ALA A 54 -41.96 2.66 5.42
CA ALA A 54 -41.56 3.82 6.21
C ALA A 54 -41.31 3.46 7.68
N GLN A 55 -42.16 2.62 8.28
CA GLN A 55 -41.95 2.12 9.66
C GLN A 55 -40.70 1.26 9.80
N LEU A 56 -40.40 0.42 8.80
CA LEU A 56 -39.17 -0.38 8.77
C LEU A 56 -37.94 0.49 8.54
N LYS A 57 -38.03 1.46 7.61
CA LYS A 57 -36.95 2.43 7.32
C LYS A 57 -36.56 3.29 8.52
N ASN A 58 -37.48 3.52 9.45
CA ASN A 58 -37.21 4.20 10.70
C ASN A 58 -36.32 3.38 11.66
N VAL A 59 -36.20 2.06 11.47
CA VAL A 59 -35.37 1.16 12.29
C VAL A 59 -34.10 0.74 11.54
N VAL A 60 -34.25 0.30 10.28
CA VAL A 60 -33.17 -0.13 9.39
C VAL A 60 -33.28 0.68 8.10
N ASN A 61 -32.25 1.45 7.74
CA ASN A 61 -32.28 2.28 6.53
C ASN A 61 -32.35 1.43 5.25
N ASP A 62 -31.59 0.33 5.22
CA ASP A 62 -31.47 -0.55 4.07
C ASP A 62 -32.52 -1.67 4.13
N VAL A 63 -33.75 -1.33 3.73
CA VAL A 63 -34.86 -2.28 3.56
C VAL A 63 -34.99 -2.68 2.09
N ILE A 64 -34.77 -3.96 1.79
CA ILE A 64 -34.97 -4.54 0.45
C ILE A 64 -36.32 -5.26 0.42
N PRO A 65 -37.35 -4.69 -0.23
CA PRO A 65 -38.60 -5.40 -0.46
C PRO A 65 -38.42 -6.49 -1.51
N SER A 66 -39.08 -7.63 -1.32
CA SER A 66 -39.06 -8.76 -2.25
C SER A 66 -40.42 -9.43 -2.32
N THR A 67 -40.89 -9.70 -3.54
CA THR A 67 -42.20 -10.33 -3.78
C THR A 67 -42.13 -11.85 -3.91
N LYS A 68 -40.92 -12.43 -3.95
CA LYS A 68 -40.68 -13.86 -4.21
C LYS A 68 -39.58 -14.42 -3.31
N SER A 69 -39.72 -15.68 -2.89
CA SER A 69 -38.70 -16.40 -2.10
C SER A 69 -37.34 -16.45 -2.79
N ASP A 70 -37.30 -16.75 -4.10
CA ASP A 70 -36.05 -16.88 -4.86
C ASP A 70 -35.25 -15.58 -4.91
N GLN A 71 -35.95 -14.43 -4.97
CA GLN A 71 -35.32 -13.11 -4.96
C GLN A 71 -34.70 -12.78 -3.60
N CYS A 72 -35.35 -13.18 -2.50
CA CYS A 72 -34.77 -13.09 -1.17
C CYS A 72 -33.49 -13.92 -1.07
N VAL A 73 -33.51 -15.18 -1.50
CA VAL A 73 -32.33 -16.08 -1.48
C VAL A 73 -31.17 -15.51 -2.30
N GLN A 74 -31.44 -14.99 -3.51
CA GLN A 74 -30.42 -14.34 -4.34
C GLN A 74 -29.86 -13.07 -3.67
N THR A 75 -30.70 -12.29 -3.00
CA THR A 75 -30.29 -11.09 -2.29
C THR A 75 -29.39 -11.44 -1.11
N LEU A 76 -29.75 -12.45 -0.32
CA LEU A 76 -28.93 -12.94 0.80
C LEU A 76 -27.58 -13.48 0.31
N LYS A 77 -27.57 -14.27 -0.77
CA LYS A 77 -26.32 -14.75 -1.39
C LYS A 77 -25.44 -13.63 -1.96
N ARG A 78 -26.05 -12.51 -2.39
CA ARG A 78 -25.31 -11.35 -2.90
C ARG A 78 -24.67 -10.53 -1.78
N PHE A 79 -25.21 -10.58 -0.56
CA PHE A 79 -24.74 -9.83 0.60
C PHE A 79 -24.35 -10.78 1.74
N ASP A 80 -23.53 -11.78 1.43
CA ASP A 80 -23.09 -12.83 2.36
C ASP A 80 -22.09 -12.35 3.43
N HIS A 81 -21.60 -11.11 3.30
CA HIS A 81 -20.71 -10.45 4.25
C HIS A 81 -21.43 -9.53 5.27
N GLU A 82 -22.74 -9.29 5.11
CA GLU A 82 -23.55 -8.43 5.98
C GLU A 82 -24.50 -9.26 6.85
N THR A 83 -24.80 -8.80 8.07
CA THR A 83 -25.77 -9.48 8.94
C THR A 83 -27.19 -9.28 8.42
N ALA A 84 -27.88 -10.34 8.00
CA ALA A 84 -29.21 -10.23 7.43
C ALA A 84 -30.32 -10.46 8.46
N PHE A 85 -31.39 -9.68 8.34
CA PHE A 85 -32.67 -9.83 9.00
C PHE A 85 -33.75 -10.07 7.94
N VAL A 86 -34.66 -11.01 8.18
CA VAL A 86 -35.76 -11.30 7.24
C VAL A 86 -37.10 -11.15 7.91
N ILE A 87 -38.01 -10.40 7.29
CA ILE A 87 -39.43 -10.37 7.65
C ILE A 87 -40.19 -11.10 6.56
N THR A 88 -40.95 -12.14 6.91
CA THR A 88 -41.73 -12.90 5.92
C THR A 88 -43.19 -13.07 6.35
N SER A 89 -44.09 -13.06 5.36
CA SER A 89 -45.50 -13.35 5.58
C SER A 89 -45.79 -14.85 5.65
N ASP A 90 -46.99 -15.19 6.13
CA ASP A 90 -47.45 -16.57 6.30
C ASP A 90 -47.43 -17.41 5.02
N SER A 91 -47.71 -16.78 3.87
CA SER A 91 -47.79 -17.43 2.56
C SER A 91 -46.44 -17.87 1.99
N LEU A 92 -45.39 -17.07 2.18
CA LEU A 92 -44.05 -17.31 1.63
C LEU A 92 -43.07 -17.91 2.65
N GLY A 93 -43.34 -17.73 3.94
CA GLY A 93 -42.46 -18.20 5.01
C GLY A 93 -42.25 -19.72 5.02
N GLN A 94 -43.22 -20.51 4.54
CA GLN A 94 -43.15 -21.98 4.63
C GLN A 94 -42.12 -22.60 3.67
N GLN A 95 -41.89 -21.98 2.53
CA GLN A 95 -40.82 -22.37 1.60
C GLN A 95 -39.51 -21.67 1.96
N LEU A 96 -39.58 -20.38 2.31
CA LEU A 96 -38.40 -19.54 2.52
C LEU A 96 -37.60 -19.96 3.76
N VAL A 97 -38.25 -20.17 4.91
CA VAL A 97 -37.55 -20.42 6.19
C VAL A 97 -36.66 -21.66 6.11
N SER A 98 -37.13 -22.75 5.47
CA SER A 98 -36.33 -23.97 5.31
C SER A 98 -35.09 -23.80 4.41
N GLU A 99 -35.11 -22.83 3.49
CA GLU A 99 -34.01 -22.61 2.55
C GLU A 99 -32.95 -21.66 3.11
N ILE A 100 -33.35 -20.68 3.93
CA ILE A 100 -32.44 -19.63 4.43
C ILE A 100 -31.92 -19.88 5.84
N HIS A 101 -32.56 -20.77 6.62
CA HIS A 101 -32.23 -20.96 8.04
C HIS A 101 -30.75 -21.28 8.29
N ASP A 102 -30.15 -22.12 7.43
CA ASP A 102 -28.76 -22.56 7.59
C ASP A 102 -27.72 -21.53 7.11
N MET A 103 -28.15 -20.39 6.55
CA MET A 103 -27.22 -19.36 6.05
C MET A 103 -26.48 -18.68 7.22
N PRO A 104 -25.13 -18.67 7.26
CA PRO A 104 -24.38 -18.16 8.41
C PRO A 104 -24.64 -16.68 8.72
N HIS A 105 -24.73 -15.84 7.68
CA HIS A 105 -24.90 -14.39 7.79
C HIS A 105 -26.35 -13.95 8.14
N LEU A 106 -27.31 -14.88 8.14
CA LEU A 106 -28.68 -14.61 8.58
C LEU A 106 -28.78 -14.69 10.11
N ASP A 107 -29.11 -13.59 10.76
CA ASP A 107 -29.25 -13.52 12.22
C ASP A 107 -30.65 -13.94 12.68
N THR A 108 -31.68 -13.22 12.22
CA THR A 108 -33.04 -13.40 12.72
C THR A 108 -34.10 -13.35 11.62
N ILE A 109 -35.10 -14.24 11.74
CA ILE A 109 -36.33 -14.28 10.94
C ILE A 109 -37.53 -13.87 11.81
N TYR A 110 -38.28 -12.88 11.34
CA TYR A 110 -39.54 -12.42 11.93
C TYR A 110 -40.71 -12.84 11.04
N ILE A 111 -41.74 -13.45 11.63
CA ILE A 111 -42.93 -13.88 10.89
C ILE A 111 -44.07 -12.92 11.17
N LEU A 112 -44.60 -12.29 10.11
CA LEU A 112 -45.79 -11.44 10.20
C LEU A 112 -47.03 -12.25 9.79
N CYS A 113 -47.95 -12.48 10.72
CA CYS A 113 -49.16 -13.26 10.48
C CYS A 113 -50.34 -12.76 11.30
N SER A 114 -51.54 -12.82 10.72
CA SER A 114 -52.80 -12.45 11.37
C SER A 114 -53.28 -13.46 12.44
N ASN A 115 -52.74 -14.69 12.48
CA ASN A 115 -53.07 -15.70 13.49
C ASN A 115 -51.83 -16.36 14.13
N LYS A 116 -51.44 -15.90 15.32
CA LYS A 116 -50.27 -16.37 16.10
C LYS A 116 -50.27 -17.89 16.36
N SER A 117 -51.43 -18.49 16.60
CA SER A 117 -51.54 -19.90 17.02
C SER A 117 -51.07 -20.90 15.94
N ARG A 118 -51.13 -20.52 14.65
CA ARG A 118 -50.83 -21.40 13.52
C ARG A 118 -49.34 -21.68 13.34
N TYR A 119 -48.48 -20.73 13.72
CA TYR A 119 -47.03 -20.78 13.49
C TYR A 119 -46.21 -20.77 14.78
N GLN A 120 -46.87 -20.88 15.94
CA GLN A 120 -46.21 -20.84 17.24
C GLN A 120 -45.23 -22.00 17.47
N GLY A 121 -45.37 -23.11 16.74
CA GLY A 121 -44.40 -24.22 16.74
C GLY A 121 -43.12 -23.95 15.94
N TRP A 122 -43.08 -22.93 15.07
CA TRP A 122 -41.90 -22.64 14.25
C TRP A 122 -40.75 -22.05 15.06
N THR A 123 -41.05 -21.29 16.11
CA THR A 123 -40.04 -20.79 17.05
C THR A 123 -39.36 -21.92 17.83
N GLN A 124 -39.99 -23.10 17.91
CA GLN A 124 -39.40 -24.30 18.53
C GLN A 124 -38.62 -25.15 17.53
N ASN A 125 -39.07 -25.19 16.27
CA ASN A 125 -38.43 -26.02 15.23
C ASN A 125 -37.25 -25.34 14.52
N TRP A 126 -37.23 -24.01 14.45
CA TRP A 126 -36.22 -23.23 13.74
C TRP A 126 -35.56 -22.23 14.68
N THR A 127 -34.28 -22.42 14.99
CA THR A 127 -33.55 -21.65 16.02
C THR A 127 -33.40 -20.15 15.71
N LYS A 128 -33.49 -19.76 14.43
CA LYS A 128 -33.37 -18.36 13.96
C LYS A 128 -34.70 -17.65 13.81
N VAL A 129 -35.83 -18.35 14.02
CA VAL A 129 -37.16 -17.72 14.02
C VAL A 129 -37.40 -17.15 15.40
N LYS A 130 -37.29 -15.83 15.54
CA LYS A 130 -37.42 -15.15 16.84
C LYS A 130 -38.84 -15.18 17.38
N GLY A 131 -39.83 -15.00 16.50
CA GLY A 131 -41.22 -14.87 16.91
C GLY A 131 -42.20 -14.74 15.76
N VAL A 132 -43.48 -14.93 16.10
CA VAL A 132 -44.63 -14.69 15.23
C VAL A 132 -45.39 -13.48 15.75
N TYR A 133 -45.59 -12.49 14.90
CA TYR A 133 -46.11 -11.17 15.26
C TYR A 133 -47.36 -10.84 14.45
N THR A 134 -48.29 -10.13 15.09
CA THR A 134 -49.56 -9.70 14.48
C THR A 134 -49.49 -8.32 13.85
N ASN A 135 -48.44 -7.55 14.15
CA ASN A 135 -48.28 -6.19 13.69
C ASN A 135 -46.80 -5.87 13.50
N ILE A 136 -46.49 -5.09 12.47
CA ILE A 136 -45.14 -4.63 12.17
C ILE A 136 -44.49 -3.84 13.32
N LYS A 137 -45.29 -3.13 14.13
CA LYS A 137 -44.77 -2.36 15.28
C LYS A 137 -44.07 -3.24 16.32
N GLU A 138 -44.58 -4.45 16.58
CA GLU A 138 -43.92 -5.39 17.49
C GLU A 138 -42.59 -5.87 16.90
N ILE A 139 -42.56 -6.14 15.59
CA ILE A 139 -41.34 -6.49 14.85
C ILE A 139 -40.33 -5.33 14.92
N CYS A 140 -40.75 -4.09 14.70
CA CYS A 140 -39.88 -2.91 14.77
C CYS A 140 -39.19 -2.79 16.14
N GLN A 141 -39.88 -3.08 17.25
CA GLN A 141 -39.29 -3.02 18.60
C GLN A 141 -38.22 -4.08 18.82
N GLU A 142 -38.49 -5.32 18.41
CA GLU A 142 -37.53 -6.43 18.51
C GLU A 142 -36.34 -6.24 17.57
N LEU A 143 -36.62 -5.80 16.34
CA LEU A 143 -35.60 -5.45 15.36
C LEU A 143 -34.70 -4.32 15.87
N GLN A 144 -35.27 -3.32 16.54
CA GLN A 144 -34.49 -2.22 17.12
C GLN A 144 -33.52 -2.71 18.22
N LEU A 145 -33.90 -3.72 19.01
CA LEU A 145 -33.03 -4.35 20.00
C LEU A 145 -31.92 -5.19 19.33
N ALA A 146 -32.27 -5.97 18.31
CA ALA A 146 -31.30 -6.77 17.55
C ALA A 146 -30.25 -5.89 16.86
N VAL A 147 -30.71 -4.81 16.21
CA VAL A 147 -29.86 -3.81 15.57
C VAL A 147 -28.92 -3.12 16.58
N GLN A 148 -29.42 -2.74 17.76
CA GLN A 148 -28.58 -2.14 18.82
C GLN A 148 -27.46 -3.08 19.26
N GLN A 149 -27.76 -4.38 19.39
CA GLN A 149 -26.75 -5.37 19.72
C GLN A 149 -25.71 -5.50 18.59
N CYS A 150 -26.15 -5.53 17.32
CA CYS A 150 -25.23 -5.56 16.18
C CYS A 150 -24.33 -4.32 16.12
N ASP A 151 -24.86 -3.12 16.35
CA ASP A 151 -24.05 -1.89 16.38
C ASP A 151 -22.97 -1.96 17.48
N GLN A 152 -23.25 -2.56 18.64
CA GLN A 152 -22.27 -2.75 19.72
C GLN A 152 -21.24 -3.86 19.43
N ASP A 153 -21.70 -5.01 18.93
CA ASP A 153 -20.85 -6.15 18.60
C ASP A 153 -19.88 -5.84 17.45
N THR A 154 -20.24 -4.88 16.59
CA THR A 154 -19.43 -4.53 15.41
C THR A 154 -18.38 -3.44 15.67
N ILE A 155 -18.17 -3.05 16.93
CA ILE A 155 -17.13 -2.10 17.31
C ILE A 155 -15.75 -2.70 17.04
N ALA A 156 -14.96 -1.99 16.24
CA ALA A 156 -13.65 -2.42 15.80
C ALA A 156 -12.69 -2.52 16.98
N VAL A 157 -12.14 -3.71 17.21
CA VAL A 157 -11.03 -3.88 18.14
C VAL A 157 -9.74 -3.98 17.35
N SER A 158 -8.77 -3.14 17.70
CA SER A 158 -7.40 -3.27 17.22
C SER A 158 -6.54 -3.92 18.31
N LEU A 159 -5.79 -4.95 17.92
CA LEU A 159 -4.95 -5.75 18.81
C LEU A 159 -3.48 -5.64 18.38
N LEU A 160 -2.58 -5.59 19.35
CA LEU A 160 -1.12 -5.58 19.13
C LEU A 160 -0.44 -6.53 20.10
N THR A 161 0.13 -7.63 19.61
CA THR A 161 0.77 -8.62 20.47
C THR A 161 2.15 -8.18 20.95
N ILE A 162 2.67 -8.80 22.01
CA ILE A 162 4.03 -8.51 22.52
C ILE A 162 5.09 -8.82 21.46
N ASN A 163 4.89 -9.86 20.65
CA ASN A 163 5.83 -10.27 19.63
C ASN A 163 5.89 -9.25 18.48
N ASP A 164 4.74 -8.72 18.07
CA ASP A 164 4.67 -7.65 17.06
C ASP A 164 5.48 -6.41 17.48
N MET A 165 5.52 -6.16 18.78
CA MET A 165 6.14 -4.98 19.38
C MET A 165 7.67 -5.13 19.55
N ALA A 166 8.21 -6.34 19.44
CA ALA A 166 9.65 -6.62 19.52
C ALA A 166 10.33 -6.73 18.13
N SER A 167 9.54 -6.92 17.07
CA SER A 167 10.04 -7.23 15.72
C SER A 167 9.88 -6.10 14.68
N PHE A 168 8.99 -5.13 14.89
CA PHE A 168 8.50 -4.30 13.78
C PHE A 168 9.03 -2.86 13.71
N ASN A 169 10.04 -2.69 12.86
CA ASN A 169 10.67 -1.42 12.53
C ASN A 169 9.84 -0.53 11.58
N TYR A 170 8.67 -0.94 11.05
CA TYR A 170 7.87 -0.14 10.08
C TYR A 170 6.41 0.09 10.51
N LEU A 171 5.81 1.25 10.16
CA LEU A 171 4.43 1.58 10.57
C LEU A 171 3.36 0.81 9.78
N ASN A 172 3.64 0.42 8.53
CA ASN A 172 2.77 -0.39 7.68
C ASN A 172 2.46 -1.81 8.24
N GLN A 173 3.14 -2.21 9.31
CA GLN A 173 2.99 -3.51 9.97
C GLN A 173 1.96 -3.51 11.09
N TYR A 174 1.55 -2.32 11.57
CA TYR A 174 0.54 -2.18 12.59
C TYR A 174 -0.85 -2.14 11.95
N VAL A 175 -1.88 -2.55 12.71
CA VAL A 175 -3.28 -2.42 12.28
C VAL A 175 -3.55 -0.95 11.90
N PRO A 176 -3.90 -0.64 10.63
CA PRO A 176 -3.98 0.76 10.16
C PRO A 176 -4.86 1.64 11.04
N ALA A 177 -6.03 1.12 11.45
CA ALA A 177 -6.94 1.83 12.35
C ALA A 177 -6.29 2.19 13.69
N PHE A 178 -5.49 1.30 14.28
CA PHE A 178 -4.77 1.58 15.52
C PHE A 178 -3.82 2.77 15.35
N VAL A 179 -2.97 2.73 14.31
CA VAL A 179 -1.96 3.78 14.07
C VAL A 179 -2.63 5.13 13.78
N CYS A 180 -3.65 5.13 12.91
CA CYS A 180 -4.39 6.33 12.57
C CYS A 180 -5.04 6.96 13.80
N ILE A 181 -5.65 6.16 14.68
CA ILE A 181 -6.36 6.68 15.85
C ILE A 181 -5.41 7.17 16.94
N GLN A 182 -4.23 6.56 17.09
CA GLN A 182 -3.21 7.13 17.97
C GLN A 182 -2.77 8.53 17.52
N LEU A 183 -2.84 8.84 16.22
CA LEU A 183 -2.54 10.17 15.71
C LEU A 183 -3.68 11.18 15.97
N PHE A 184 -4.92 10.74 16.21
CA PHE A 184 -6.06 11.65 16.41
C PHE A 184 -5.88 12.55 17.64
N LYS A 185 -5.23 12.07 18.72
CA LYS A 185 -4.96 12.89 19.90
C LYS A 185 -4.13 14.15 19.58
N GLU A 186 -3.32 14.08 18.52
CA GLU A 186 -2.45 15.17 18.07
C GLU A 186 -3.10 16.00 16.96
N ILE A 187 -3.92 15.36 16.11
CA ILE A 187 -4.60 16.04 15.00
C ILE A 187 -5.79 16.87 15.49
N LEU A 188 -6.63 16.31 16.37
CA LEU A 188 -7.92 16.90 16.77
C LEU A 188 -7.79 18.34 17.31
N PRO A 189 -6.79 18.69 18.15
CA PRO A 189 -6.62 20.05 18.64
C PRO A 189 -6.37 21.09 17.53
N ASP A 190 -5.70 20.68 16.45
CA ASP A 190 -5.31 21.56 15.35
C ASP A 190 -6.45 21.79 14.35
N ILE A 191 -7.50 20.96 14.37
CA ILE A 191 -8.57 21.07 13.37
C ILE A 191 -9.47 22.28 13.66
N LYS A 192 -9.47 23.21 12.71
CA LYS A 192 -10.34 24.40 12.70
C LYS A 192 -11.58 24.11 11.88
N TYR A 193 -12.75 24.46 12.42
CA TYR A 193 -14.03 24.34 11.74
C TYR A 193 -14.88 25.58 11.98
N GLY A 194 -15.59 26.00 10.94
CA GLY A 194 -16.59 27.07 10.99
C GLY A 194 -18.02 26.54 11.08
N PRO A 195 -19.02 27.43 11.21
CA PRO A 195 -20.44 27.06 11.29
C PRO A 195 -20.94 26.21 10.11
N LYS A 196 -20.30 26.34 8.95
CA LYS A 196 -20.61 25.59 7.73
C LYS A 196 -20.41 24.07 7.90
N ALA A 197 -19.48 23.64 8.76
CA ALA A 197 -19.19 22.22 8.97
C ALA A 197 -20.41 21.44 9.50
N ILE A 198 -21.25 22.09 10.33
CA ILE A 198 -22.49 21.49 10.84
C ILE A 198 -23.49 21.28 9.68
N GLN A 199 -23.60 22.27 8.78
CA GLN A 199 -24.47 22.19 7.61
C GLN A 199 -23.99 21.11 6.62
N ASP A 200 -22.67 21.02 6.40
CA ASP A 200 -22.07 20.03 5.51
C ASP A 200 -22.30 18.61 6.06
N LEU A 201 -22.11 18.40 7.38
CA LEU A 201 -22.43 17.13 8.03
C LEU A 201 -23.93 16.81 7.96
N ALA A 202 -24.81 17.78 8.19
CA ALA A 202 -26.26 17.60 8.10
C ALA A 202 -26.69 17.25 6.67
N ALA A 203 -26.15 17.92 5.66
CA ALA A 203 -26.41 17.63 4.25
C ALA A 203 -25.94 16.21 3.86
N CYS A 204 -24.72 15.84 4.25
CA CYS A 204 -24.21 14.48 4.06
C CYS A 204 -25.10 13.45 4.75
N SER A 205 -25.51 13.70 5.98
CA SER A 205 -26.39 12.82 6.76
C SER A 205 -27.78 12.68 6.11
N ARG A 206 -28.33 13.74 5.48
CA ARG A 206 -29.63 13.65 4.78
C ARG A 206 -29.58 12.72 3.57
N GLU A 207 -28.50 12.77 2.78
CA GLU A 207 -28.31 11.86 1.64
C GLU A 207 -28.28 10.40 2.12
N VAL A 208 -27.59 10.19 3.23
CA VAL A 208 -27.32 8.91 3.86
C VAL A 208 -28.57 8.30 4.52
N PHE A 209 -29.42 9.11 5.18
CA PHE A 209 -30.66 8.67 5.85
C PHE A 209 -31.94 8.96 5.05
N THR A 210 -31.83 8.95 3.71
CA THR A 210 -32.96 9.25 2.83
C THR A 210 -34.15 8.30 3.09
N GLY A 211 -35.30 8.86 3.47
CA GLY A 211 -36.53 8.09 3.74
C GLY A 211 -36.70 7.60 5.18
N ASN A 212 -35.74 7.86 6.07
CA ASN A 212 -35.89 7.65 7.51
C ASN A 212 -36.39 8.96 8.15
N SER A 213 -37.70 9.05 8.43
CA SER A 213 -38.29 10.30 8.90
C SER A 213 -37.85 10.70 10.32
N ILE A 214 -37.50 9.71 11.15
CA ILE A 214 -37.00 9.94 12.52
C ILE A 214 -35.59 10.54 12.49
N GLU A 215 -34.69 9.95 11.70
CA GLU A 215 -33.32 10.45 11.58
C GLU A 215 -33.29 11.80 10.85
N LEU A 216 -34.10 12.00 9.80
CA LEU A 216 -34.20 13.29 9.12
C LEU A 216 -34.67 14.42 10.06
N LYS A 217 -35.64 14.14 10.93
CA LYS A 217 -36.05 15.10 11.97
C LYS A 217 -34.90 15.37 12.94
N THR A 218 -34.19 14.34 13.37
CA THR A 218 -33.06 14.45 14.30
C THR A 218 -31.87 15.20 13.68
N ILE A 219 -31.63 15.05 12.38
CA ILE A 219 -30.63 15.81 11.63
C ILE A 219 -30.99 17.30 11.58
N ASN A 220 -32.27 17.64 11.37
CA ASN A 220 -32.71 19.04 11.43
C ASN A 220 -32.56 19.63 12.85
N GLU A 221 -32.87 18.85 13.89
CA GLU A 221 -32.61 19.27 15.28
C GLU A 221 -31.12 19.50 15.52
N PHE A 222 -30.26 18.59 15.05
CA PHE A 222 -28.80 18.73 15.16
C PHE A 222 -28.29 19.98 14.44
N GLU A 223 -28.72 20.22 13.19
CA GLU A 223 -28.26 21.36 12.40
C GLU A 223 -28.60 22.71 13.06
N ASN A 224 -29.74 22.81 13.73
CA ASN A 224 -30.21 24.05 14.36
C ASN A 224 -29.74 24.22 15.81
N ASP A 225 -29.66 23.14 16.58
CA ASP A 225 -29.48 23.18 18.03
C ASP A 225 -28.09 22.67 18.50
N TYR A 226 -27.21 22.25 17.59
CA TYR A 226 -25.88 21.77 17.98
C TYR A 226 -25.04 22.87 18.64
N HIS A 227 -24.43 22.50 19.76
CA HIS A 227 -23.47 23.35 20.46
C HIS A 227 -22.35 22.47 21.03
N PRO A 228 -21.07 22.90 21.01
CA PRO A 228 -19.93 22.07 21.45
C PRO A 228 -20.07 21.49 22.86
N LYS A 229 -20.70 22.24 23.79
CA LYS A 229 -21.00 21.78 25.16
C LYS A 229 -22.06 20.66 25.26
N ARG A 230 -22.71 20.28 24.16
CA ARG A 230 -23.68 19.18 24.08
C ARG A 230 -23.19 18.02 23.21
N ALA A 231 -21.90 17.96 22.90
CA ALA A 231 -21.34 16.94 22.03
C ALA A 231 -21.52 15.52 22.62
N ILE A 232 -21.26 15.32 23.91
CA ILE A 232 -21.49 14.04 24.62
C ILE A 232 -22.98 13.66 24.61
N TRP A 233 -23.87 14.63 24.82
CA TRP A 233 -25.32 14.39 24.75
C TRP A 233 -25.74 13.87 23.37
N TRP A 234 -25.21 14.48 22.31
CA TRP A 234 -25.46 14.05 20.93
C TRP A 234 -24.82 12.69 20.60
N TYR A 235 -23.64 12.40 21.16
CA TYR A 235 -22.97 11.10 20.97
C TYR A 235 -23.72 9.96 21.66
N THR A 236 -24.27 10.22 22.85
CA THR A 236 -25.01 9.23 23.65
C THR A 236 -26.48 9.12 23.27
N ARG A 237 -27.03 10.08 22.53
CA ARG A 237 -28.39 9.99 21.97
C ARG A 237 -28.45 8.88 20.92
N LYS A 238 -29.54 8.10 20.92
CA LYS A 238 -29.84 7.13 19.85
C LYS A 238 -30.19 7.88 18.56
N CYS A 239 -29.17 8.23 17.77
CA CYS A 239 -29.31 8.90 16.47
C CYS A 239 -28.17 8.55 15.50
N PHE A 240 -28.22 9.13 14.30
CA PHE A 240 -27.26 8.94 13.22
C PHE A 240 -25.79 9.12 13.61
N ILE A 241 -25.47 10.00 14.56
CA ILE A 241 -24.08 10.37 14.91
C ILE A 241 -23.27 9.17 15.39
N TYR A 242 -23.81 8.41 16.35
CA TYR A 242 -23.11 7.25 16.92
C TYR A 242 -22.82 6.20 15.83
N LYS A 243 -23.83 5.91 15.00
CA LYS A 243 -23.74 4.91 13.93
C LYS A 243 -22.72 5.33 12.87
N MET A 244 -22.86 6.55 12.34
CA MET A 244 -21.97 7.08 11.31
C MET A 244 -20.52 7.15 11.79
N LEU A 245 -20.28 7.70 12.99
CA LEU A 245 -18.92 7.90 13.48
C LEU A 245 -18.21 6.55 13.71
N ASN A 246 -18.82 5.62 14.43
CA ASN A 246 -18.17 4.36 14.77
C ASN A 246 -17.94 3.49 13.53
N GLN A 247 -18.85 3.51 12.55
CA GLN A 247 -18.64 2.85 11.26
C GLN A 247 -17.52 3.51 10.45
N ALA A 248 -17.48 4.85 10.41
CA ALA A 248 -16.45 5.58 9.69
C ALA A 248 -15.06 5.31 10.25
N LEU A 249 -14.92 5.28 11.58
CA LEU A 249 -13.67 4.95 12.26
C LEU A 249 -13.23 3.52 11.98
N ARG A 250 -14.15 2.55 12.02
CA ARG A 250 -13.85 1.15 11.66
C ARG A 250 -13.38 1.00 10.22
N MET A 251 -14.05 1.66 9.28
CA MET A 251 -13.78 1.52 7.84
C MET A 251 -12.71 2.50 7.33
N LEU A 252 -12.18 3.37 8.21
CA LEU A 252 -11.37 4.53 7.85
C LEU A 252 -12.00 5.30 6.67
N ASN A 253 -13.30 5.61 6.77
CA ASN A 253 -14.02 6.35 5.74
C ASN A 253 -13.61 7.83 5.78
N ALA A 254 -12.84 8.26 4.78
CA ALA A 254 -12.27 9.60 4.70
C ALA A 254 -13.32 10.72 4.77
N ASP A 255 -14.35 10.63 3.93
CA ASP A 255 -15.44 11.61 3.84
C ASP A 255 -16.07 11.86 5.21
N ILE A 256 -16.47 10.80 5.91
CA ILE A 256 -17.18 10.93 7.19
C ILE A 256 -16.21 11.36 8.30
N ILE A 257 -15.01 10.79 8.36
CA ILE A 257 -14.02 11.14 9.40
C ILE A 257 -13.67 12.63 9.32
N ILE A 258 -13.42 13.16 8.12
CA ILE A 258 -13.10 14.57 7.91
C ILE A 258 -14.31 15.45 8.24
N ASN A 259 -15.52 15.10 7.78
CA ASN A 259 -16.73 15.88 8.05
C ASN A 259 -17.15 15.87 9.52
N MET A 260 -16.92 14.76 10.23
CA MET A 260 -17.21 14.63 11.66
C MET A 260 -16.06 15.09 12.57
N GLY A 261 -14.92 15.53 12.01
CA GLY A 261 -13.75 15.90 12.80
C GLY A 261 -14.01 16.96 13.87
N PHE A 262 -14.87 17.94 13.58
CA PHE A 262 -15.26 18.96 14.57
C PHE A 262 -16.02 18.34 15.75
N PHE A 263 -16.90 17.39 15.46
CA PHE A 263 -17.71 16.71 16.44
C PHE A 263 -16.83 15.81 17.32
N VAL A 264 -15.92 15.05 16.71
CA VAL A 264 -14.93 14.22 17.43
C VAL A 264 -14.08 15.07 18.37
N ARG A 265 -13.59 16.23 17.88
CA ARG A 265 -12.83 17.18 18.70
C ARG A 265 -13.68 17.72 19.86
N ASP A 266 -14.93 18.10 19.61
CA ASP A 266 -15.81 18.67 20.64
C ASP A 266 -16.16 17.63 21.73
N VAL A 267 -16.44 16.37 21.36
CA VAL A 267 -16.63 15.26 22.31
C VAL A 267 -15.36 15.07 23.14
N HIS A 268 -14.19 14.97 22.49
CA HIS A 268 -12.91 14.80 23.17
C HIS A 268 -12.63 15.94 24.17
N ARG A 269 -12.87 17.20 23.75
CA ARG A 269 -12.68 18.37 24.60
C ARG A 269 -13.64 18.40 25.78
N GLN A 270 -14.90 18.00 25.57
CA GLN A 270 -15.88 17.93 26.66
C GLN A 270 -15.49 16.85 27.69
N ILE A 271 -15.03 15.68 27.23
CA ILE A 271 -14.49 14.63 28.12
C ILE A 271 -13.30 15.18 28.92
N GLN A 272 -12.36 15.87 28.27
CA GLN A 272 -11.20 16.46 28.95
C GLN A 272 -11.61 17.50 30.01
N GLN A 273 -12.56 18.38 29.69
CA GLN A 273 -13.05 19.38 30.65
C GLN A 273 -13.71 18.75 31.87
N LEU A 274 -14.52 17.71 31.66
CA LEU A 274 -15.14 16.96 32.75
C LEU A 274 -14.10 16.19 33.56
N TYR A 275 -13.11 15.58 32.92
CA TYR A 275 -12.00 14.91 33.58
C TYR A 275 -11.27 15.87 34.54
N GLU A 276 -10.90 17.06 34.07
CA GLU A 276 -10.23 18.09 34.89
C GLU A 276 -11.07 18.53 36.10
N GLN A 277 -12.40 18.56 35.95
CA GLN A 277 -13.33 18.89 37.05
C GLN A 277 -13.49 17.73 38.04
N GLN A 278 -13.43 16.49 37.57
CA GLN A 278 -13.74 15.30 38.34
C GLN A 278 -12.50 14.62 38.94
N VAL A 279 -11.28 14.92 38.44
CA VAL A 279 -10.04 14.23 38.84
C VAL A 279 -9.81 14.21 40.35
N SER A 280 -10.18 15.29 41.05
CA SER A 280 -10.07 15.40 42.51
C SER A 280 -11.05 14.49 43.27
N SER A 281 -12.16 14.09 42.62
CA SER A 281 -13.20 13.26 43.22
C SER A 281 -12.93 11.76 43.11
N TYR A 282 -12.09 11.33 42.16
CA TYR A 282 -11.76 9.91 41.97
C TYR A 282 -10.76 9.38 43.02
N GLY A 283 -9.99 10.26 43.67
CA GLY A 283 -8.90 9.88 44.56
C GLY A 283 -7.71 9.26 43.82
N GLU A 284 -6.71 8.78 44.57
CA GLU A 284 -5.50 8.14 44.01
C GLU A 284 -5.68 6.62 43.76
N MET A 285 -6.86 6.06 44.05
CA MET A 285 -7.10 4.62 43.90
C MET A 285 -7.73 4.31 42.54
N SER A 286 -7.18 3.31 41.85
CA SER A 286 -7.78 2.78 40.62
C SER A 286 -9.19 2.24 40.87
N PHE A 287 -10.10 2.45 39.91
CA PHE A 287 -11.46 1.91 39.94
C PHE A 287 -11.76 1.03 38.74
N ILE A 288 -12.81 0.22 38.82
CA ILE A 288 -13.19 -0.74 37.77
C ILE A 288 -14.41 -0.25 37.02
N VAL A 289 -14.38 -0.39 35.70
CA VAL A 289 -15.53 -0.25 34.82
C VAL A 289 -15.69 -1.50 33.95
N TYR A 290 -16.91 -1.72 33.48
CA TYR A 290 -17.29 -2.93 32.75
C TYR A 290 -17.83 -2.56 31.37
N ARG A 291 -17.62 -3.49 30.43
CA ARG A 291 -18.22 -3.44 29.10
C ARG A 291 -18.48 -4.85 28.59
N GLY A 292 -19.68 -5.12 28.11
CA GLY A 292 -20.00 -6.37 27.41
C GLY A 292 -20.15 -6.15 25.91
N GLN A 293 -19.58 -7.04 25.11
CA GLN A 293 -19.80 -7.08 23.66
C GLN A 293 -19.47 -8.48 23.11
N GLY A 294 -19.98 -8.79 21.93
CA GLY A 294 -19.50 -9.92 21.15
C GLY A 294 -18.20 -9.62 20.41
N LEU A 295 -17.39 -10.65 20.19
CA LEU A 295 -16.31 -10.67 19.19
C LEU A 295 -16.52 -11.84 18.23
N THR A 296 -16.05 -11.74 16.99
CA THR A 296 -16.02 -12.90 16.11
C THR A 296 -15.04 -13.94 16.66
N LYS A 297 -15.21 -15.22 16.29
CA LYS A 297 -14.25 -16.27 16.67
C LYS A 297 -12.81 -15.93 16.26
N SER A 298 -12.64 -15.34 15.07
CA SER A 298 -11.33 -14.91 14.55
C SER A 298 -10.71 -13.82 15.43
N ASP A 299 -11.47 -12.77 15.76
CA ASP A 299 -10.99 -11.68 16.61
C ASP A 299 -10.67 -12.16 18.02
N PHE A 300 -11.44 -13.14 18.52
CA PHE A 300 -11.19 -13.75 19.82
C PHE A 300 -9.90 -14.61 19.83
N GLU A 301 -9.65 -15.40 18.78
CA GLU A 301 -8.39 -16.13 18.62
C GLU A 301 -7.18 -15.18 18.56
N GLU A 302 -7.34 -14.01 17.95
CA GLU A 302 -6.32 -12.97 17.96
C GLU A 302 -6.14 -12.37 19.36
N LEU A 303 -7.24 -12.02 20.05
CA LEU A 303 -7.21 -11.49 21.41
C LEU A 303 -6.49 -12.43 22.38
N GLN A 304 -6.66 -13.74 22.22
CA GLN A 304 -5.95 -14.74 23.02
C GLN A 304 -4.43 -14.66 22.84
N LYS A 305 -3.94 -14.34 21.64
CA LYS A 305 -2.52 -14.15 21.33
C LYS A 305 -2.00 -12.81 21.87
N THR A 306 -2.88 -11.83 22.10
CA THR A 306 -2.55 -10.48 22.60
C THR A 306 -2.31 -10.41 24.10
N LYS A 307 -2.26 -11.52 24.84
CA LYS A 307 -2.03 -11.50 26.30
C LYS A 307 -0.72 -10.77 26.64
N GLY A 308 -0.84 -9.72 27.44
CA GLY A 308 0.22 -8.79 27.84
C GLY A 308 0.60 -7.73 26.78
N GLY A 309 -0.02 -7.77 25.61
CA GLY A 309 0.06 -6.75 24.55
C GLY A 309 -0.96 -5.62 24.73
N LEU A 310 -1.18 -4.83 23.68
CA LEU A 310 -2.07 -3.66 23.68
C LEU A 310 -3.37 -3.91 22.89
N MET A 311 -4.43 -3.22 23.30
CA MET A 311 -5.75 -3.27 22.70
C MET A 311 -6.37 -1.87 22.66
N SER A 312 -7.06 -1.52 21.57
CA SER A 312 -7.89 -0.32 21.47
C SER A 312 -9.24 -0.63 20.83
N PHE A 313 -10.29 0.08 21.25
CA PHE A 313 -11.65 -0.05 20.71
C PHE A 313 -11.92 0.94 19.56
N ASN A 314 -10.94 1.78 19.21
CA ASN A 314 -11.01 2.69 18.06
C ASN A 314 -12.24 3.62 18.06
N ASN A 315 -12.80 3.94 19.23
CA ASN A 315 -14.00 4.75 19.40
C ASN A 315 -14.04 5.43 20.78
N PHE A 316 -14.96 6.38 20.97
CA PHE A 316 -15.26 6.86 22.31
C PHE A 316 -15.92 5.74 23.11
N LEU A 317 -15.18 5.21 24.07
CA LEU A 317 -15.55 3.97 24.74
C LEU A 317 -16.50 4.24 25.89
N SER A 318 -17.77 3.87 25.68
CA SER A 318 -18.79 3.86 26.73
C SER A 318 -18.62 2.61 27.62
N THR A 319 -18.60 2.82 28.94
CA THR A 319 -18.45 1.78 29.97
C THR A 319 -19.38 2.05 31.14
N SER A 320 -19.77 1.01 31.89
CA SER A 320 -20.63 1.12 33.06
C SER A 320 -19.87 0.73 34.33
N LYS A 321 -20.16 1.40 35.46
CA LYS A 321 -19.71 0.93 36.79
C LYS A 321 -20.48 -0.30 37.28
N ASN A 322 -21.60 -0.63 36.64
CA ASN A 322 -22.45 -1.76 36.99
C ASN A 322 -22.13 -2.99 36.12
N GLU A 323 -21.51 -3.99 36.73
CA GLU A 323 -21.14 -5.26 36.08
C GLU A 323 -22.34 -5.93 35.41
N LYS A 324 -23.51 -5.95 36.06
CA LYS A 324 -24.71 -6.66 35.58
C LYS A 324 -25.20 -6.13 34.24
N VAL A 325 -25.14 -4.81 34.05
CA VAL A 325 -25.55 -4.15 32.81
C VAL A 325 -24.66 -4.64 31.66
N SER A 326 -23.34 -4.66 31.89
CA SER A 326 -22.37 -5.12 30.90
C SER A 326 -22.45 -6.62 30.65
N PHE A 327 -22.67 -7.42 31.70
CA PHE A 327 -22.79 -8.87 31.59
C PHE A 327 -23.95 -9.29 30.68
N GLU A 328 -25.09 -8.60 30.73
CA GLU A 328 -26.23 -8.87 29.84
C GLU A 328 -25.88 -8.72 28.36
N PHE A 329 -25.06 -7.73 27.98
CA PHE A 329 -24.61 -7.56 26.60
C PHE A 329 -23.66 -8.68 26.16
N ALA A 330 -22.72 -9.08 27.02
CA ALA A 330 -21.81 -10.20 26.74
C ALA A 330 -22.59 -11.52 26.59
N ARG A 331 -23.55 -11.78 27.48
CA ARG A 331 -24.40 -12.97 27.44
C ARG A 331 -25.29 -13.03 26.19
N ARG A 332 -25.82 -11.89 25.73
CA ARG A 332 -26.61 -11.87 24.48
C ARG A 332 -25.76 -12.26 23.26
N ALA A 333 -24.50 -11.85 23.24
CA ALA A 333 -23.58 -12.19 22.16
C ALA A 333 -23.17 -13.67 22.16
N SER A 334 -22.98 -14.30 23.33
CA SER A 334 -22.57 -15.72 23.43
C SER A 334 -23.60 -16.72 22.90
N VAL A 335 -24.85 -16.32 22.71
CA VAL A 335 -25.90 -17.17 22.12
C VAL A 335 -25.74 -17.30 20.60
N LYS A 336 -24.99 -16.39 19.95
CA LYS A 336 -24.80 -16.39 18.50
C LYS A 336 -23.73 -17.43 18.12
N PRO A 337 -23.98 -18.34 17.17
CA PRO A 337 -23.07 -19.45 16.85
C PRO A 337 -21.63 -19.05 16.50
N ASP A 338 -21.46 -17.89 15.87
CA ASP A 338 -20.17 -17.39 15.34
C ASP A 338 -19.53 -16.26 16.15
N MET A 339 -20.11 -15.96 17.32
CA MET A 339 -19.59 -14.94 18.22
C MET A 339 -19.14 -15.56 19.53
N VAL A 340 -18.25 -14.84 20.21
CA VAL A 340 -17.83 -15.10 21.58
C VAL A 340 -18.26 -13.89 22.41
N GLY A 341 -19.03 -14.13 23.46
CA GLY A 341 -19.44 -13.08 24.39
C GLY A 341 -18.28 -12.73 25.32
N ILE A 342 -17.92 -11.44 25.38
CA ILE A 342 -16.82 -10.96 26.21
C ILE A 342 -17.31 -9.93 27.23
N LEU A 343 -17.05 -10.21 28.50
CA LEU A 343 -17.11 -9.22 29.58
C LEU A 343 -15.72 -8.63 29.80
N PHE A 344 -15.51 -7.40 29.37
CA PHE A 344 -14.31 -6.64 29.67
C PHE A 344 -14.41 -6.02 31.07
N ILE A 345 -13.40 -6.30 31.89
CA ILE A 345 -13.21 -5.75 33.23
C ILE A 345 -12.01 -4.82 33.16
N MET A 346 -12.26 -3.51 33.22
CA MET A 346 -11.24 -2.49 32.93
C MET A 346 -10.84 -1.75 34.20
N SER A 347 -9.56 -1.84 34.58
CA SER A 347 -8.96 -1.05 35.65
C SER A 347 -8.53 0.31 35.11
N ILE A 348 -9.13 1.37 35.66
CA ILE A 348 -8.84 2.77 35.32
C ILE A 348 -8.04 3.40 36.46
N ASP A 349 -6.86 3.93 36.14
CA ASP A 349 -6.05 4.71 37.06
C ASP A 349 -6.26 6.21 36.79
N PRO A 350 -6.89 6.96 37.73
CA PRO A 350 -7.12 8.40 37.57
C PRO A 350 -5.86 9.25 37.49
N CYS A 351 -4.68 8.74 37.84
CA CYS A 351 -3.43 9.47 37.70
C CYS A 351 -2.94 9.55 36.24
N ILE A 352 -3.49 8.74 35.34
CA ILE A 352 -3.12 8.72 33.91
C ILE A 352 -3.75 9.90 33.18
N LYS A 353 -3.00 11.01 33.06
CA LYS A 353 -3.46 12.24 32.40
C LYS A 353 -3.48 12.18 30.87
N SER A 354 -2.78 11.23 30.26
CA SER A 354 -2.64 11.12 28.80
C SER A 354 -3.93 10.71 28.07
N THR A 355 -4.85 10.05 28.78
CA THR A 355 -6.10 9.54 28.22
C THR A 355 -7.27 10.05 29.04
N PRO A 356 -7.95 11.12 28.62
CA PRO A 356 -9.05 11.68 29.39
C PRO A 356 -10.24 10.72 29.37
N PHE A 357 -10.91 10.63 30.51
CA PHE A 357 -12.16 9.91 30.72
C PHE A 357 -13.04 10.71 31.69
N ALA A 358 -14.35 10.55 31.64
CA ALA A 358 -15.23 11.25 32.58
C ALA A 358 -16.49 10.44 32.87
N SER A 359 -17.02 10.60 34.09
CA SER A 359 -18.42 10.29 34.36
C SER A 359 -19.26 11.31 33.62
N ILE A 360 -20.13 10.82 32.76
CA ILE A 360 -20.98 11.67 31.92
C ILE A 360 -22.37 11.85 32.52
N LYS A 361 -22.54 11.51 33.80
CA LYS A 361 -23.80 11.65 34.52
C LYS A 361 -24.28 13.11 34.49
N GLY A 362 -25.43 13.34 33.85
CA GLY A 362 -26.01 14.67 33.66
C GLY A 362 -25.62 15.38 32.36
N GLU A 363 -24.65 14.84 31.62
CA GLU A 363 -24.24 15.30 30.29
C GLU A 363 -24.69 14.33 29.18
N SER A 364 -24.90 13.06 29.53
CA SER A 364 -25.46 12.02 28.66
C SER A 364 -26.94 12.26 28.33
N TYR A 365 -27.39 11.69 27.22
CA TYR A 365 -28.82 11.61 26.89
C TYR A 365 -29.57 10.70 27.88
N PHE A 366 -28.92 9.62 28.32
CA PHE A 366 -29.45 8.67 29.29
C PHE A 366 -28.99 9.04 30.71
N ASN A 367 -29.92 9.42 31.58
CA ASN A 367 -29.61 9.87 32.95
C ASN A 367 -29.69 8.75 34.01
N GLU A 368 -29.92 7.50 33.58
CA GLU A 368 -30.26 6.39 34.47
C GLU A 368 -29.04 5.58 34.96
N GLU A 369 -27.95 5.59 34.20
CA GLU A 369 -26.74 4.79 34.48
C GLU A 369 -25.53 5.69 34.82
N ASP A 370 -24.65 5.21 35.70
CA ASP A 370 -23.35 5.85 35.97
C ASP A 370 -22.33 5.42 34.91
N GLU A 371 -22.41 6.08 33.76
CA GLU A 371 -21.60 5.82 32.58
C GLU A 371 -20.27 6.58 32.64
N ILE A 372 -19.18 5.88 32.33
CA ILE A 372 -17.84 6.44 32.16
C ILE A 372 -17.50 6.37 30.66
N LEU A 373 -17.25 7.55 30.08
CA LEU A 373 -16.86 7.69 28.67
C LEU A 373 -15.37 7.97 28.57
N LEU A 374 -14.65 7.13 27.83
CA LEU A 374 -13.22 7.33 27.55
C LEU A 374 -13.00 7.92 26.14
N SER A 375 -11.90 8.65 26.00
CA SER A 375 -11.47 9.19 24.71
C SER A 375 -11.20 8.12 23.65
N ILE A 376 -11.31 8.51 22.37
CA ILE A 376 -11.14 7.66 21.19
C ILE A 376 -9.79 6.91 21.12
N HIS A 377 -8.73 7.53 21.64
CA HIS A 377 -7.37 7.00 21.61
C HIS A 377 -7.03 6.17 22.86
N ALA A 378 -8.02 5.75 23.65
CA ALA A 378 -7.79 4.90 24.81
C ALA A 378 -7.16 3.56 24.40
N VAL A 379 -6.08 3.20 25.10
CA VAL A 379 -5.33 1.97 24.92
C VAL A 379 -5.30 1.20 26.23
N PHE A 380 -5.46 -0.10 26.15
CA PHE A 380 -5.50 -1.00 27.28
C PHE A 380 -4.46 -2.11 27.12
N ARG A 381 -3.86 -2.53 28.23
CA ARG A 381 -3.02 -3.71 28.30
C ARG A 381 -3.86 -4.93 28.68
N VAL A 382 -3.78 -5.98 27.87
CA VAL A 382 -4.54 -7.22 28.10
C VAL A 382 -3.87 -8.03 29.21
N SER A 383 -4.48 -8.12 30.38
CA SER A 383 -3.86 -8.71 31.57
C SER A 383 -4.16 -10.20 31.70
N ALA A 384 -5.44 -10.57 31.67
CA ALA A 384 -5.88 -11.95 31.80
C ALA A 384 -7.13 -12.20 30.95
N ILE A 385 -7.27 -13.44 30.49
CA ILE A 385 -8.44 -13.94 29.76
C ILE A 385 -8.86 -15.21 30.48
N LYS A 386 -10.10 -15.27 30.96
CA LYS A 386 -10.65 -16.42 31.70
C LYS A 386 -12.02 -16.76 31.14
N GLN A 387 -12.32 -18.05 31.03
CA GLN A 387 -13.66 -18.50 30.68
C GLN A 387 -14.58 -18.35 31.90
N ILE A 388 -15.85 -18.01 31.67
CA ILE A 388 -16.86 -17.98 32.73
C ILE A 388 -17.52 -19.37 32.79
N ASP A 389 -17.49 -20.02 33.95
CA ASP A 389 -17.99 -21.39 34.12
C ASP A 389 -19.50 -21.49 33.81
N ASN A 390 -19.91 -22.61 33.20
CA ASN A 390 -21.30 -23.02 32.85
C ASN A 390 -21.94 -22.45 31.58
N GLU A 391 -21.27 -21.61 30.78
CA GLU A 391 -21.76 -21.17 29.46
C GLU A 391 -20.68 -21.33 28.38
N ASN A 392 -20.97 -22.08 27.31
CA ASN A 392 -20.07 -22.17 26.16
C ASN A 392 -20.00 -20.79 25.49
N GLN A 393 -18.79 -20.35 25.10
CA GLN A 393 -18.54 -19.09 24.38
C GLN A 393 -18.67 -17.78 25.19
N LEU A 394 -18.59 -17.81 26.53
CA LEU A 394 -18.56 -16.60 27.37
C LEU A 394 -17.23 -16.47 28.16
N TYR A 395 -16.57 -15.32 28.04
CA TYR A 395 -15.26 -15.05 28.64
C TYR A 395 -15.22 -13.70 29.36
N GLN A 396 -14.40 -13.62 30.41
CA GLN A 396 -13.99 -12.37 31.04
C GLN A 396 -12.56 -12.00 30.61
N VAL A 397 -12.36 -10.72 30.30
CA VAL A 397 -11.06 -10.18 29.86
C VAL A 397 -10.69 -9.01 30.74
N GLU A 398 -9.60 -9.15 31.48
CA GLU A 398 -9.08 -8.11 32.36
C GLU A 398 -8.18 -7.17 31.56
N LEU A 399 -8.53 -5.89 31.56
CA LEU A 399 -7.84 -4.81 30.87
C LEU A 399 -7.34 -3.77 31.88
N ARG A 400 -6.16 -3.20 31.64
CA ARG A 400 -5.64 -2.05 32.40
C ARG A 400 -5.41 -0.88 31.46
N LEU A 401 -5.97 0.29 31.78
CA LEU A 401 -5.71 1.51 31.02
C LEU A 401 -4.21 1.83 31.05
N THR A 402 -3.61 2.09 29.89
CA THR A 402 -2.18 2.42 29.78
C THR A 402 -1.96 3.93 29.72
N SER A 403 -0.81 4.39 30.24
CA SER A 403 -0.35 5.77 30.08
C SER A 403 0.58 5.93 28.88
N ASP A 404 0.83 7.17 28.48
CA ASP A 404 1.84 7.50 27.47
C ASP A 404 3.29 7.13 27.91
N ASP A 405 3.51 6.83 29.19
CA ASP A 405 4.80 6.34 29.71
C ASP A 405 5.00 4.83 29.49
N ASP A 406 3.97 4.13 29.01
CA ASP A 406 4.11 2.75 28.57
C ASP A 406 5.17 2.67 27.47
N GLN A 407 6.25 1.94 27.74
CA GLN A 407 7.43 1.91 26.88
C GLN A 407 7.08 1.56 25.42
N GLN A 408 6.12 0.65 25.21
CA GLN A 408 5.78 0.18 23.87
C GLN A 408 4.89 1.19 23.14
N LEU A 409 3.88 1.73 23.83
CA LEU A 409 3.01 2.77 23.25
C LEU A 409 3.80 4.04 22.92
N ARG A 410 4.78 4.39 23.77
CA ARG A 410 5.67 5.54 23.55
C ARG A 410 6.54 5.38 22.30
N LEU A 411 7.19 4.23 22.15
CA LEU A 411 8.02 3.94 20.97
C LEU A 411 7.19 4.04 19.67
N LEU A 412 5.98 3.48 19.68
CA LEU A 412 5.07 3.59 18.54
C LEU A 412 4.67 5.05 18.27
N THR A 413 4.27 5.79 19.30
CA THR A 413 3.85 7.19 19.16
C THR A 413 4.99 8.08 18.64
N ASP A 414 6.20 7.92 19.17
CA ASP A 414 7.38 8.68 18.74
C ASP A 414 7.74 8.38 17.27
N LYS A 415 7.53 7.14 16.84
CA LYS A 415 7.73 6.74 15.45
C LYS A 415 6.66 7.31 14.51
N ILE A 416 5.38 7.23 14.89
CA ILE A 416 4.29 7.90 14.15
C ILE A 416 4.62 9.38 14.00
N ARG A 417 5.10 10.03 15.07
CA ARG A 417 5.47 11.45 15.02
C ARG A 417 6.61 11.75 14.06
N LYS A 418 7.60 10.86 13.98
CA LYS A 418 8.77 11.00 13.11
C LYS A 418 8.44 10.76 11.64
N GLU A 419 7.52 9.85 11.35
CA GLU A 419 7.19 9.46 9.96
C GLU A 419 6.02 10.26 9.36
N ALA A 420 5.15 10.84 10.19
CA ALA A 420 4.02 11.64 9.75
C ALA A 420 4.31 13.14 9.84
N ASP A 421 4.63 13.72 8.68
CA ASP A 421 4.85 15.16 8.50
C ASP A 421 3.54 15.95 8.36
N GLY A 422 3.57 17.25 8.67
CA GLY A 422 2.45 18.19 8.48
C GLY A 422 1.62 18.45 9.75
N THR A 423 0.50 19.17 9.60
CA THR A 423 -0.44 19.50 10.71
C THR A 423 -1.87 19.08 10.38
N GLY A 424 -2.68 18.81 11.41
CA GLY A 424 -4.08 18.39 11.22
C GLY A 424 -4.24 17.16 10.31
N TRP A 425 -5.19 17.21 9.37
CA TRP A 425 -5.49 16.09 8.47
C TRP A 425 -4.36 15.74 7.49
N GLN A 426 -3.45 16.68 7.19
CA GLN A 426 -2.29 16.44 6.33
C GLN A 426 -1.42 15.31 6.88
N ARG A 427 -1.30 15.26 8.21
CA ARG A 427 -0.51 14.27 8.93
C ARG A 427 -1.08 12.87 8.78
N LEU A 428 -2.41 12.75 8.76
CA LEU A 428 -3.09 11.49 8.48
C LEU A 428 -2.89 11.04 7.02
N GLY A 429 -2.99 11.97 6.06
CA GLY A 429 -2.71 11.67 4.65
C GLY A 429 -1.30 11.14 4.44
N SER A 430 -0.29 11.80 5.03
CA SER A 430 1.11 11.35 5.01
C SER A 430 1.28 9.98 5.65
N LEU A 431 0.71 9.79 6.85
CA LEU A 431 0.76 8.50 7.55
C LEU A 431 0.15 7.37 6.72
N LEU A 432 -1.00 7.59 6.07
CA LEU A 432 -1.67 6.61 5.22
C LEU A 432 -0.78 6.15 4.06
N VAL A 433 -0.01 7.06 3.45
CA VAL A 433 0.99 6.70 2.44
C VAL A 433 2.12 5.86 3.05
N LYS A 434 2.59 6.20 4.27
CA LYS A 434 3.66 5.46 4.96
C LYS A 434 3.24 4.06 5.41
N ILE A 435 1.96 3.85 5.69
CA ILE A 435 1.42 2.54 6.08
C ILE A 435 0.89 1.72 4.88
N ASP A 436 1.29 2.07 3.66
CA ASP A 436 0.90 1.43 2.38
C ASP A 436 -0.63 1.42 2.10
N GLN A 437 -1.38 2.32 2.75
CA GLN A 437 -2.81 2.50 2.52
C GLN A 437 -3.06 3.53 1.41
N PHE A 438 -2.46 3.33 0.23
CA PHE A 438 -2.45 4.32 -0.85
C PHE A 438 -3.85 4.71 -1.35
N SER A 439 -4.78 3.74 -1.44
CA SER A 439 -6.16 4.02 -1.84
C SER A 439 -6.88 4.89 -0.81
N LYS A 440 -6.63 4.66 0.49
CA LYS A 440 -7.18 5.49 1.56
C LYS A 440 -6.53 6.86 1.60
N ALA A 441 -5.22 6.94 1.42
CA ALA A 441 -4.53 8.21 1.27
C ALA A 441 -5.14 9.04 0.12
N GLU A 442 -5.42 8.41 -1.02
CA GLU A 442 -6.07 9.07 -2.16
C GLU A 442 -7.49 9.55 -1.84
N GLU A 443 -8.32 8.72 -1.21
CA GLU A 443 -9.65 9.13 -0.71
C GLU A 443 -9.53 10.36 0.20
N PHE A 444 -8.65 10.31 1.20
CA PHE A 444 -8.43 11.42 2.14
C PHE A 444 -7.95 12.70 1.45
N CYS A 445 -6.91 12.64 0.61
CA CYS A 445 -6.37 13.82 -0.05
C CYS A 445 -7.37 14.44 -1.04
N ASN A 446 -8.18 13.64 -1.75
CA ASN A 446 -9.20 14.17 -2.66
C ASN A 446 -10.30 14.94 -1.91
N VAL A 447 -10.76 14.42 -0.76
CA VAL A 447 -11.74 15.13 0.08
C VAL A 447 -11.18 16.43 0.61
N LEU A 448 -9.92 16.43 1.07
CA LEU A 448 -9.27 17.64 1.57
C LEU A 448 -9.05 18.68 0.47
N LEU A 449 -8.71 18.26 -0.75
CA LEU A 449 -8.60 19.14 -1.93
C LEU A 449 -9.91 19.84 -2.29
N GLU A 450 -11.05 19.16 -2.14
CA GLU A 450 -12.38 19.76 -2.39
C GLU A 450 -12.76 20.79 -1.32
N GLN A 451 -12.26 20.63 -0.09
CA GLN A 451 -12.62 21.47 1.05
C GLN A 451 -11.70 22.67 1.26
N THR A 452 -10.42 22.57 0.88
CA THR A 452 -9.45 23.65 1.12
C THR A 452 -9.52 24.74 0.05
N SER A 453 -9.45 25.99 0.50
CA SER A 453 -9.20 27.15 -0.36
C SER A 453 -7.75 27.63 -0.32
N ASP A 454 -6.92 27.04 0.54
CA ASP A 454 -5.52 27.42 0.71
C ASP A 454 -4.65 26.74 -0.37
N GLU A 455 -3.99 27.55 -1.18
CA GLU A 455 -3.14 27.06 -2.27
C GLU A 455 -1.92 26.28 -1.75
N SER A 456 -1.34 26.65 -0.60
CA SER A 456 -0.23 25.92 0.00
C SER A 456 -0.65 24.51 0.41
N GLU A 457 -1.84 24.37 1.00
CA GLU A 457 -2.39 23.06 1.36
C GLU A 457 -2.71 22.21 0.11
N LYS A 458 -3.24 22.82 -0.95
CA LYS A 458 -3.49 22.12 -2.22
C LYS A 458 -2.22 21.56 -2.83
N ALA A 459 -1.13 22.33 -2.82
CA ALA A 459 0.16 21.86 -3.31
C ALA A 459 0.64 20.62 -2.53
N LEU A 460 0.49 20.63 -1.20
CA LEU A 460 0.87 19.51 -0.35
C LEU A 460 0.01 18.26 -0.61
N TYR A 461 -1.32 18.41 -0.74
CA TYR A 461 -2.20 17.28 -1.06
C TYR A 461 -1.93 16.71 -2.45
N HIS A 462 -1.62 17.55 -3.43
CA HIS A 462 -1.16 17.09 -4.74
C HIS A 462 0.17 16.33 -4.63
N ASN A 463 1.12 16.78 -3.82
CA ASN A 463 2.34 16.01 -3.57
C ASN A 463 2.06 14.65 -2.93
N GLN A 464 1.20 14.57 -1.91
CA GLN A 464 0.81 13.31 -1.26
C GLN A 464 0.14 12.34 -2.26
N LEU A 465 -0.74 12.85 -3.13
CA LEU A 465 -1.35 12.06 -4.21
C LEU A 465 -0.30 11.59 -5.22
N GLY A 466 0.67 12.44 -5.56
CA GLY A 466 1.81 12.07 -6.41
C GLY A 466 2.61 10.91 -5.82
N HIS A 467 2.93 10.96 -4.52
CA HIS A 467 3.61 9.87 -3.81
C HIS A 467 2.79 8.58 -3.80
N ALA A 468 1.49 8.66 -3.50
CA ALA A 468 0.60 7.49 -3.51
C ALA A 468 0.54 6.83 -4.91
N LYS A 469 0.43 7.63 -5.98
CA LYS A 469 0.44 7.13 -7.36
C LYS A 469 1.79 6.57 -7.79
N HIS A 470 2.88 7.16 -7.30
CA HIS A 470 4.23 6.70 -7.60
C HIS A 470 4.48 5.31 -7.01
N ALA A 471 4.05 5.11 -5.76
CA ALA A 471 4.11 3.81 -5.09
C ALA A 471 3.18 2.76 -5.74
N GLN A 472 2.07 3.18 -6.35
CA GLN A 472 1.20 2.32 -7.14
C GLN A 472 1.75 1.99 -8.55
N GLY A 473 2.80 2.69 -9.00
CA GLY A 473 3.40 2.54 -10.33
C GLY A 473 2.70 3.32 -11.45
N ASP A 474 1.74 4.20 -11.14
CA ASP A 474 1.03 5.04 -12.12
C ASP A 474 1.81 6.34 -12.37
N TYR A 475 2.88 6.24 -13.17
CA TYR A 475 3.82 7.34 -13.38
C TYR A 475 3.22 8.55 -14.10
N GLU A 476 2.23 8.35 -14.99
CA GLU A 476 1.55 9.45 -15.67
C GLU A 476 0.75 10.31 -14.68
N LYS A 477 -0.04 9.67 -13.79
CA LYS A 477 -0.75 10.41 -12.75
C LYS A 477 0.22 11.01 -11.74
N THR A 478 1.32 10.33 -11.40
CA THR A 478 2.35 10.89 -10.53
C THR A 478 2.88 12.22 -11.07
N ILE A 479 3.30 12.26 -12.35
CA ILE A 479 3.78 13.51 -12.98
C ILE A 479 2.69 14.56 -12.96
N TRP A 480 1.44 14.19 -13.28
CA TRP A 480 0.32 15.12 -13.27
C TRP A 480 0.15 15.79 -11.90
N TYR A 481 0.12 15.00 -10.83
CA TYR A 481 -0.02 15.50 -9.47
C TYR A 481 1.19 16.33 -9.02
N TYR A 482 2.42 15.88 -9.25
CA TYR A 482 3.61 16.66 -8.90
C TYR A 482 3.73 17.96 -9.71
N THR A 483 3.33 17.97 -10.98
CA THR A 483 3.33 19.18 -11.80
C THR A 483 2.27 20.17 -11.31
N LYS A 484 1.11 19.68 -10.84
CA LYS A 484 0.10 20.53 -10.20
C LYS A 484 0.61 21.15 -8.91
N ALA A 485 1.26 20.36 -8.05
CA ALA A 485 1.88 20.86 -6.84
C ALA A 485 2.96 21.92 -7.14
N LEU A 486 3.86 21.62 -8.08
CA LEU A 486 4.91 22.53 -8.51
C LEU A 486 4.36 23.85 -9.03
N GLY A 487 3.33 23.82 -9.90
CA GLY A 487 2.74 25.05 -10.45
C GLY A 487 2.16 25.95 -9.36
N ILE A 488 1.50 25.39 -8.35
CA ILE A 488 1.00 26.17 -7.22
C ILE A 488 2.16 26.73 -6.38
N GLN A 489 3.20 25.94 -6.14
CA GLN A 489 4.38 26.38 -5.40
C GLN A 489 5.12 27.52 -6.11
N GLU A 490 5.24 27.47 -7.44
CA GLU A 490 5.85 28.55 -8.25
C GLU A 490 5.03 29.86 -8.20
N GLU A 491 3.72 29.77 -8.02
CA GLU A 491 2.84 30.95 -7.86
C GLU A 491 2.84 31.52 -6.43
N THR A 492 3.04 30.68 -5.42
CA THR A 492 2.84 31.02 -4.00
C THR A 492 4.13 31.24 -3.21
N LEU A 493 5.22 30.59 -3.61
CA LEU A 493 6.50 30.61 -2.92
C LEU A 493 7.55 31.39 -3.73
N PRO A 494 8.59 31.93 -3.08
CA PRO A 494 9.75 32.46 -3.78
C PRO A 494 10.39 31.41 -4.69
N SER A 495 10.95 31.83 -5.82
CA SER A 495 11.57 30.91 -6.79
C SER A 495 12.71 30.07 -6.21
N ASN A 496 13.35 30.55 -5.14
CA ASN A 496 14.43 29.85 -4.45
C ASN A 496 13.97 29.01 -3.24
N HIS A 497 12.66 28.75 -3.09
CA HIS A 497 12.15 28.00 -1.96
C HIS A 497 12.54 26.51 -2.01
N PRO A 498 12.99 25.88 -0.89
CA PRO A 498 13.40 24.47 -0.87
C PRO A 498 12.34 23.46 -1.36
N ASP A 499 11.06 23.75 -1.11
CA ASP A 499 9.96 22.89 -1.55
C ASP A 499 9.82 22.84 -3.08
N VAL A 500 10.13 23.95 -3.76
CA VAL A 500 10.14 24.01 -5.24
C VAL A 500 11.23 23.07 -5.77
N ALA A 501 12.43 23.13 -5.19
CA ALA A 501 13.52 22.21 -5.54
C ALA A 501 13.18 20.74 -5.23
N THR A 502 12.46 20.48 -4.14
CA THR A 502 12.01 19.13 -3.78
C THR A 502 11.02 18.59 -4.81
N SER A 503 10.07 19.42 -5.27
CA SER A 503 9.14 19.05 -6.35
C SER A 503 9.87 18.78 -7.67
N TYR A 504 10.87 19.60 -8.02
CA TYR A 504 11.75 19.33 -9.15
C TYR A 504 12.44 17.96 -9.04
N ASN A 505 13.04 17.65 -7.88
CA ASN A 505 13.67 16.35 -7.62
C ASN A 505 12.70 15.18 -7.73
N ASN A 506 11.50 15.32 -7.18
CA ASN A 506 10.46 14.28 -7.23
C ASN A 506 10.07 13.97 -8.68
N ILE A 507 9.84 15.01 -9.50
CA ILE A 507 9.52 14.84 -10.93
C ILE A 507 10.72 14.23 -11.67
N GLY A 508 11.95 14.68 -11.36
CA GLY A 508 13.18 14.11 -11.92
C GLY A 508 13.27 12.60 -11.66
N SER A 509 13.01 12.15 -10.43
CA SER A 509 13.02 10.73 -10.06
C SER A 509 11.98 9.91 -10.81
N VAL A 510 10.82 10.48 -11.14
CA VAL A 510 9.77 9.78 -11.90
C VAL A 510 10.20 9.63 -13.36
N TYR A 511 10.83 10.66 -13.94
CA TYR A 511 11.37 10.55 -15.29
C TYR A 511 12.52 9.54 -15.40
N ILE A 512 13.32 9.33 -14.33
CA ILE A 512 14.27 8.20 -14.27
C ILE A 512 13.51 6.87 -14.45
N ASN A 513 12.48 6.63 -13.63
CA ASN A 513 11.68 5.40 -13.70
C ASN A 513 10.98 5.20 -15.05
N MET A 514 10.65 6.30 -15.74
CA MET A 514 10.09 6.28 -17.09
C MET A 514 11.16 6.18 -18.20
N GLY A 515 12.45 6.10 -17.88
CA GLY A 515 13.54 6.02 -18.85
C GLY A 515 13.77 7.30 -19.67
N GLU A 516 13.24 8.44 -19.22
CA GLU A 516 13.28 9.74 -19.91
C GLU A 516 14.41 10.61 -19.33
N TYR A 517 15.65 10.11 -19.45
CA TYR A 517 16.83 10.68 -18.77
C TYR A 517 17.12 12.15 -19.07
N PRO A 518 16.98 12.67 -20.31
CA PRO A 518 17.19 14.10 -20.57
C PRO A 518 16.21 15.00 -19.83
N LYS A 519 14.94 14.56 -19.69
CA LYS A 519 13.96 15.27 -18.87
C LYS A 519 14.38 15.22 -17.41
N ALA A 520 14.70 14.03 -16.90
CA ALA A 520 15.18 13.87 -15.52
C ALA A 520 16.33 14.83 -15.18
N LEU A 521 17.37 14.88 -16.02
CA LEU A 521 18.50 15.82 -15.86
C LEU A 521 18.03 17.27 -15.80
N SER A 522 17.16 17.71 -16.70
CA SER A 522 16.67 19.10 -16.71
C SER A 522 15.92 19.49 -15.42
N TYR A 523 15.20 18.56 -14.79
CA TYR A 523 14.52 18.79 -13.52
C TYR A 523 15.53 18.81 -12.35
N TYR A 524 16.51 17.90 -12.32
CA TYR A 524 17.58 17.94 -11.32
C TYR A 524 18.46 19.18 -11.42
N GLU A 525 18.76 19.66 -12.64
CA GLU A 525 19.53 20.90 -12.86
C GLU A 525 18.81 22.11 -12.27
N LYS A 526 17.49 22.23 -12.47
CA LYS A 526 16.69 23.28 -11.84
C LYS A 526 16.65 23.16 -10.32
N ALA A 527 16.53 21.94 -9.78
CA ALA A 527 16.58 21.73 -8.33
C ALA A 527 17.93 22.15 -7.74
N LEU A 528 19.04 21.82 -8.42
CA LEU A 528 20.38 22.21 -8.01
C LEU A 528 20.57 23.73 -8.06
N GLU A 529 20.12 24.41 -9.12
CA GLU A 529 20.21 25.87 -9.23
C GLU A 529 19.60 26.55 -8.00
N ILE A 530 18.40 26.14 -7.60
CA ILE A 530 17.71 26.66 -6.40
C ILE A 530 18.47 26.33 -5.10
N GLN A 531 19.00 25.12 -4.99
CA GLN A 531 19.67 24.64 -3.78
C GLN A 531 21.08 25.25 -3.59
N GLU A 532 21.78 25.51 -4.69
CA GLU A 532 23.07 26.19 -4.71
C GLU A 532 22.92 27.67 -4.33
N GLU A 533 21.81 28.33 -4.66
CA GLU A 533 21.54 29.69 -4.19
C GLU A 533 21.26 29.80 -2.68
N THR A 534 20.82 28.71 -2.03
CA THR A 534 20.37 28.68 -0.63
C THR A 534 21.37 28.04 0.36
N LEU A 535 22.60 27.74 -0.11
CA LEU A 535 23.79 27.08 0.46
C LEU A 535 23.94 26.79 1.98
N LEU A 536 23.33 27.55 2.90
CA LEU A 536 23.52 27.39 4.35
C LEU A 536 22.47 26.48 5.03
N SER A 537 21.26 26.32 4.47
CA SER A 537 20.17 25.54 5.11
C SER A 537 19.82 24.23 4.40
N ASN A 538 20.38 23.94 3.22
CA ASN A 538 19.86 22.90 2.32
C ASN A 538 20.88 21.83 1.87
N GLN A 539 21.98 21.65 2.60
CA GLN A 539 23.11 20.81 2.18
C GLN A 539 22.75 19.32 1.99
N ASN A 540 21.80 18.79 2.77
CA ASN A 540 21.35 17.40 2.60
C ASN A 540 20.49 17.21 1.33
N SER A 541 19.61 18.15 1.03
CA SER A 541 18.80 18.11 -0.20
C SER A 541 19.69 18.31 -1.43
N LEU A 542 20.70 19.17 -1.34
CA LEU A 542 21.72 19.33 -2.38
C LEU A 542 22.47 18.02 -2.67
N ALA A 543 22.91 17.31 -1.62
CA ALA A 543 23.52 16.00 -1.77
C ALA A 543 22.56 14.97 -2.38
N THR A 544 21.26 15.06 -2.06
CA THR A 544 20.22 14.18 -2.63
C THR A 544 20.03 14.43 -4.13
N SER A 545 20.00 15.68 -4.57
CA SER A 545 19.92 16.05 -6.00
C SER A 545 21.15 15.56 -6.77
N TYR A 546 22.36 15.73 -6.22
CA TYR A 546 23.58 15.19 -6.83
C TYR A 546 23.58 13.67 -6.91
N CYS A 547 23.09 12.96 -5.88
CA CYS A 547 22.87 11.51 -5.96
C CYS A 547 21.86 11.15 -7.06
N GLY A 548 20.77 11.91 -7.20
CA GLY A 548 19.79 11.74 -8.26
C GLY A 548 20.41 11.85 -9.65
N MET A 549 21.20 12.90 -9.90
CA MET A 549 21.98 13.05 -11.14
C MET A 549 22.95 11.90 -11.36
N GLY A 550 23.67 11.48 -10.32
CA GLY A 550 24.56 10.34 -10.39
C GLY A 550 23.85 9.08 -10.90
N ASN A 551 22.67 8.79 -10.34
CA ASN A 551 21.83 7.68 -10.80
C ASN A 551 21.39 7.83 -12.26
N VAL A 552 21.01 9.03 -12.70
CA VAL A 552 20.66 9.28 -14.12
C VAL A 552 21.84 8.95 -15.03
N TYR A 553 23.06 9.37 -14.65
CA TYR A 553 24.25 9.07 -15.43
C TYR A 553 24.65 7.58 -15.39
N ILE A 554 24.34 6.84 -14.31
CA ILE A 554 24.47 5.37 -14.30
C ILE A 554 23.56 4.76 -15.36
N ASP A 555 22.29 5.19 -15.41
CA ASP A 555 21.32 4.66 -16.36
C ASP A 555 21.66 5.03 -17.80
N MET A 556 22.23 6.22 -18.02
CA MET A 556 22.80 6.65 -19.32
C MET A 556 24.17 6.03 -19.65
N ARG A 557 24.71 5.17 -18.76
CA ARG A 557 26.02 4.52 -18.90
C ARG A 557 27.23 5.47 -18.95
N GLU A 558 27.06 6.70 -18.49
CA GLU A 558 28.14 7.70 -18.39
C GLU A 558 28.79 7.64 -17.01
N TYR A 559 29.37 6.49 -16.68
CA TYR A 559 29.76 6.16 -15.30
C TYR A 559 30.79 7.09 -14.68
N SER A 560 31.71 7.66 -15.46
CA SER A 560 32.68 8.64 -14.94
C SER A 560 32.01 9.93 -14.47
N LYS A 561 30.94 10.37 -15.15
CA LYS A 561 30.14 11.51 -14.70
C LYS A 561 29.33 11.13 -13.46
N ALA A 562 28.71 9.96 -13.47
CA ALA A 562 27.98 9.44 -12.30
C ALA A 562 28.86 9.43 -11.05
N LEU A 563 30.08 8.91 -11.16
CA LEU A 563 31.05 8.86 -10.07
C LEU A 563 31.35 10.26 -9.53
N SER A 564 31.62 11.23 -10.42
CA SER A 564 31.87 12.62 -10.01
C SER A 564 30.71 13.23 -9.24
N PHE A 565 29.46 12.95 -9.64
CA PHE A 565 28.28 13.44 -8.94
C PHE A 565 28.06 12.76 -7.58
N HIS A 566 28.26 11.44 -7.49
CA HIS A 566 28.19 10.74 -6.20
C HIS A 566 29.33 11.14 -5.24
N GLU A 567 30.53 11.41 -5.75
CA GLU A 567 31.65 11.93 -4.97
C GLU A 567 31.36 13.33 -4.43
N LYS A 568 30.77 14.23 -5.23
CA LYS A 568 30.30 15.55 -4.75
C LYS A 568 29.25 15.40 -3.64
N ALA A 569 28.28 14.51 -3.81
CA ALA A 569 27.28 14.24 -2.79
C ALA A 569 27.90 13.71 -1.48
N LEU A 570 28.89 12.82 -1.58
CA LEU A 570 29.65 12.33 -0.44
C LEU A 570 30.44 13.46 0.25
N GLU A 571 31.13 14.31 -0.52
CA GLU A 571 31.91 15.44 0.01
C GLU A 571 31.03 16.41 0.82
N ILE A 572 29.84 16.73 0.32
CA ILE A 572 28.87 17.57 1.03
C ILE A 572 28.47 16.93 2.36
N LYS A 573 28.09 15.64 2.35
CA LYS A 573 27.71 14.92 3.57
C LYS A 573 28.86 14.78 4.56
N GLN A 574 30.09 14.61 4.11
CA GLN A 574 31.27 14.55 4.98
C GLN A 574 31.57 15.87 5.69
N LYS A 575 31.17 17.01 5.09
CA LYS A 575 31.32 18.33 5.71
C LYS A 575 30.25 18.60 6.77
N THR A 576 29.07 17.98 6.67
CA THR A 576 27.93 18.21 7.57
C THR A 576 27.76 17.16 8.66
N LEU A 577 28.10 15.91 8.36
CA LEU A 577 27.84 14.76 9.20
C LEU A 577 29.12 14.29 9.90
N SER A 578 28.94 13.58 11.02
CA SER A 578 30.07 12.92 11.69
C SER A 578 30.64 11.80 10.82
N SER A 579 31.92 11.47 10.96
CA SER A 579 32.59 10.44 10.15
C SER A 579 32.02 9.03 10.28
N ASN A 580 31.13 8.78 11.23
CA ASN A 580 30.46 7.50 11.47
C ASN A 580 28.94 7.58 11.22
N ASP A 581 28.45 8.63 10.57
CA ASP A 581 27.02 8.79 10.31
C ASP A 581 26.51 7.76 9.29
N PRO A 582 25.40 7.03 9.57
CA PRO A 582 24.81 6.08 8.63
C PRO A 582 24.48 6.65 7.24
N ASP A 583 24.18 7.95 7.12
CA ASP A 583 23.88 8.57 5.83
C ASP A 583 25.10 8.64 4.89
N LEU A 584 26.32 8.50 5.43
CA LEU A 584 27.55 8.33 4.65
C LEU A 584 27.63 6.93 4.01
N ALA A 585 27.10 5.90 4.68
CA ALA A 585 27.08 4.54 4.14
C ALA A 585 26.25 4.45 2.85
N ILE A 586 25.14 5.18 2.77
CA ILE A 586 24.32 5.30 1.55
C ILE A 586 25.16 5.87 0.40
N SER A 587 25.95 6.92 0.65
CA SER A 587 26.81 7.51 -0.39
C SER A 587 27.92 6.55 -0.83
N TYR A 588 28.54 5.82 0.10
CA TYR A 588 29.53 4.78 -0.25
C TYR A 588 28.91 3.63 -1.04
N ASN A 589 27.66 3.25 -0.75
CA ASN A 589 26.92 2.26 -1.53
C ASN A 589 26.65 2.73 -2.96
N ASN A 590 26.26 3.99 -3.17
CA ASN A 590 26.05 4.54 -4.53
C ASN A 590 27.37 4.61 -5.33
N ILE A 591 28.48 4.96 -4.68
CA ILE A 591 29.81 4.93 -5.28
C ILE A 591 30.21 3.49 -5.62
N GLY A 592 29.95 2.54 -4.71
CA GLY A 592 30.19 1.12 -4.94
C GLY A 592 29.42 0.57 -6.13
N LEU A 593 28.13 0.91 -6.23
CA LEU A 593 27.28 0.60 -7.39
C LEU A 593 27.87 1.20 -8.68
N THR A 594 28.37 2.43 -8.63
CA THR A 594 28.98 3.08 -9.80
C THR A 594 30.24 2.34 -10.24
N TYR A 595 31.13 1.98 -9.31
CA TYR A 595 32.31 1.18 -9.63
C TYR A 595 31.97 -0.22 -10.16
N ASP A 596 30.91 -0.85 -9.64
CA ASP A 596 30.41 -2.13 -10.14
C ASP A 596 29.98 -2.01 -11.61
N LYS A 597 29.20 -0.96 -11.94
CA LYS A 597 28.79 -0.66 -13.31
C LYS A 597 29.96 -0.27 -14.23
N MET A 598 31.06 0.25 -13.69
CA MET A 598 32.29 0.50 -14.45
C MET A 598 33.12 -0.77 -14.72
N GLY A 599 32.79 -1.90 -14.09
CA GLY A 599 33.64 -3.11 -14.11
C GLY A 599 34.84 -3.06 -13.16
N GLU A 600 34.91 -2.06 -12.29
CA GLU A 600 35.98 -1.86 -11.30
C GLU A 600 35.63 -2.57 -9.98
N TYR A 601 35.42 -3.89 -10.05
CA TYR A 601 34.79 -4.66 -8.96
C TYR A 601 35.55 -4.59 -7.62
N SER A 602 36.88 -4.47 -7.64
CA SER A 602 37.68 -4.33 -6.41
C SER A 602 37.41 -3.01 -5.69
N LYS A 603 37.21 -1.91 -6.42
CA LYS A 603 36.84 -0.60 -5.85
C LYS A 603 35.38 -0.62 -5.38
N ALA A 604 34.50 -1.32 -6.11
CA ALA A 604 33.12 -1.52 -5.72
C ALA A 604 33.03 -2.22 -4.35
N LEU A 605 33.71 -3.36 -4.19
CA LEU A 605 33.79 -4.09 -2.91
C LEU A 605 34.36 -3.21 -1.79
N SER A 606 35.46 -2.49 -2.03
CA SER A 606 36.03 -1.60 -1.00
C SER A 606 35.05 -0.51 -0.54
N SER A 607 34.20 -0.02 -1.44
CA SER A 607 33.21 1.00 -1.13
C SER A 607 32.03 0.41 -0.33
N HIS A 608 31.53 -0.76 -0.73
CA HIS A 608 30.50 -1.48 0.03
C HIS A 608 30.99 -1.96 1.40
N GLU A 609 32.25 -2.38 1.53
CA GLU A 609 32.87 -2.75 2.80
C GLU A 609 32.94 -1.55 3.77
N LYS A 610 33.27 -0.35 3.27
CA LYS A 610 33.21 0.88 4.08
C LYS A 610 31.79 1.21 4.52
N ALA A 611 30.80 1.04 3.65
CA ALA A 611 29.40 1.22 4.02
C ALA A 611 28.98 0.24 5.12
N LEU A 612 29.32 -1.06 4.97
CA LEU A 612 29.07 -2.09 5.96
C LEU A 612 29.77 -1.80 7.30
N GLU A 613 31.01 -1.31 7.30
CA GLU A 613 31.74 -0.96 8.53
C GLU A 613 31.02 0.15 9.32
N ILE A 614 30.60 1.21 8.63
CA ILE A 614 29.84 2.32 9.23
C ILE A 614 28.52 1.81 9.79
N GLU A 615 27.78 1.01 9.02
CA GLU A 615 26.48 0.48 9.43
C GLU A 615 26.61 -0.48 10.61
N GLN A 616 27.55 -1.43 10.59
CA GLN A 616 27.74 -2.42 11.67
C GLN A 616 28.14 -1.78 12.99
N LYS A 617 28.87 -0.66 12.95
CA LYS A 617 29.33 0.05 14.14
C LYS A 617 28.23 0.88 14.81
N ASN A 618 27.28 1.40 14.02
CA ASN A 618 26.32 2.41 14.49
C ASN A 618 24.85 1.94 14.46
N LEU A 619 24.55 0.85 13.76
CA LEU A 619 23.20 0.32 13.62
C LEU A 619 23.05 -1.04 14.31
N PRO A 620 21.85 -1.41 14.76
CA PRO A 620 21.56 -2.76 15.24
C PRO A 620 21.87 -3.82 14.19
N THR A 621 22.25 -5.03 14.62
CA THR A 621 22.66 -6.13 13.72
C THR A 621 21.60 -6.55 12.70
N ASN A 622 20.33 -6.27 12.97
CA ASN A 622 19.20 -6.60 12.10
C ASN A 622 18.65 -5.38 11.34
N ASN A 623 19.44 -4.31 11.19
CA ASN A 623 19.04 -3.12 10.45
C ASN A 623 18.98 -3.40 8.93
N LEU A 624 17.95 -2.91 8.24
CA LEU A 624 17.79 -3.17 6.80
C LEU A 624 18.85 -2.50 5.91
N HIS A 625 19.50 -1.42 6.35
CA HIS A 625 20.61 -0.84 5.59
C HIS A 625 21.74 -1.86 5.39
N LEU A 626 22.03 -2.68 6.41
CA LEU A 626 22.98 -3.79 6.30
C LEU A 626 22.55 -4.81 5.23
N ALA A 627 21.26 -5.14 5.17
CA ALA A 627 20.74 -6.06 4.17
C ALA A 627 20.91 -5.51 2.74
N THR A 628 20.66 -4.21 2.54
CA THR A 628 20.90 -3.53 1.26
C THR A 628 22.38 -3.59 0.87
N SER A 629 23.29 -3.27 1.80
CA SER A 629 24.73 -3.34 1.56
C SER A 629 25.21 -4.76 1.24
N TYR A 630 24.67 -5.78 1.91
CA TYR A 630 24.95 -7.18 1.59
C TYR A 630 24.42 -7.59 0.21
N ASN A 631 23.22 -7.15 -0.18
CA ASN A 631 22.67 -7.42 -1.51
C ASN A 631 23.51 -6.77 -2.63
N ASN A 632 23.97 -5.54 -2.42
CA ASN A 632 24.87 -4.87 -3.35
C ASN A 632 26.20 -5.62 -3.48
N THR A 633 26.79 -6.02 -2.34
CA THR A 633 28.00 -6.84 -2.30
C THR A 633 27.81 -8.19 -3.01
N GLY A 634 26.66 -8.83 -2.81
CA GLY A 634 26.28 -10.06 -3.49
C GLY A 634 26.25 -9.89 -5.01
N SER A 635 25.69 -8.77 -5.49
CA SER A 635 25.64 -8.43 -6.92
C SER A 635 27.04 -8.26 -7.53
N VAL A 636 27.98 -7.62 -6.81
CA VAL A 636 29.38 -7.52 -7.28
C VAL A 636 30.02 -8.90 -7.38
N TYR A 637 29.79 -9.79 -6.41
CA TYR A 637 30.32 -11.16 -6.46
C TYR A 637 29.73 -11.98 -7.61
N ILE A 638 28.47 -11.75 -8.00
CA ILE A 638 27.88 -12.34 -9.22
C ILE A 638 28.68 -11.92 -10.44
N ASN A 639 28.92 -10.62 -10.62
CA ASN A 639 29.65 -10.07 -11.76
C ASN A 639 31.11 -10.58 -11.83
N MET A 640 31.73 -10.86 -10.67
CA MET A 640 33.06 -11.48 -10.57
C MET A 640 33.06 -13.00 -10.82
N GLY A 641 31.90 -13.66 -10.90
CA GLY A 641 31.78 -15.11 -11.00
C GLY A 641 32.07 -15.85 -9.68
N GLU A 642 32.06 -15.15 -8.53
CA GLU A 642 32.28 -15.72 -7.20
C GLU A 642 30.94 -16.12 -6.53
N TYR A 643 30.20 -17.02 -7.19
CA TYR A 643 28.81 -17.34 -6.85
C TYR A 643 28.58 -17.80 -5.40
N SER A 644 29.54 -18.51 -4.79
CA SER A 644 29.42 -18.94 -3.39
C SER A 644 29.43 -17.76 -2.40
N LYS A 645 30.26 -16.74 -2.66
CA LYS A 645 30.26 -15.52 -1.86
C LYS A 645 29.01 -14.67 -2.12
N ALA A 646 28.53 -14.65 -3.37
CA ALA A 646 27.28 -13.99 -3.71
C ALA A 646 26.09 -14.59 -2.93
N LEU A 647 25.94 -15.92 -2.93
CA LEU A 647 24.92 -16.61 -2.14
C LEU A 647 25.04 -16.28 -0.65
N SER A 648 26.25 -16.36 -0.07
CA SER A 648 26.45 -16.04 1.34
C SER A 648 26.05 -14.60 1.70
N SER A 649 26.32 -13.63 0.82
CA SER A 649 25.90 -12.23 1.02
C SER A 649 24.39 -12.08 0.95
N HIS A 650 23.73 -12.67 -0.07
CA HIS A 650 22.28 -12.63 -0.19
C HIS A 650 21.57 -13.38 0.95
N GLU A 651 22.13 -14.48 1.44
CA GLU A 651 21.61 -15.23 2.60
C GLU A 651 21.65 -14.37 3.88
N LYS A 652 22.74 -13.63 4.12
CA LYS A 652 22.81 -12.67 5.25
C LYS A 652 21.78 -11.56 5.13
N ALA A 653 21.62 -11.00 3.92
CA ALA A 653 20.61 -9.98 3.67
C ALA A 653 19.20 -10.54 3.94
N LEU A 654 18.91 -11.74 3.43
CA LEU A 654 17.64 -12.42 3.62
C LEU A 654 17.38 -12.76 5.10
N GLU A 655 18.39 -13.20 5.85
CA GLU A 655 18.27 -13.50 7.28
C GLU A 655 17.88 -12.25 8.08
N ILE A 656 18.54 -11.11 7.80
CA ILE A 656 18.20 -9.82 8.41
C ILE A 656 16.76 -9.43 8.05
N GLN A 657 16.41 -9.53 6.78
CA GLN A 657 15.08 -9.17 6.29
C GLN A 657 14.00 -10.08 6.91
N GLN A 658 14.18 -11.39 6.96
CA GLN A 658 13.21 -12.33 7.54
C GLN A 658 13.01 -12.13 9.04
N LYS A 659 14.04 -11.66 9.75
CA LYS A 659 13.96 -11.31 11.18
C LYS A 659 13.24 -9.98 11.43
N THR A 660 13.29 -9.06 10.48
CA THR A 660 12.84 -7.66 10.65
C THR A 660 11.56 -7.33 9.87
N LEU A 661 11.21 -8.12 8.85
CA LEU A 661 10.13 -7.86 7.90
C LEU A 661 9.08 -8.98 7.88
N PRO A 662 7.80 -8.66 7.65
CA PRO A 662 6.75 -9.63 7.35
C PRO A 662 7.10 -10.47 6.13
N SER A 663 6.54 -11.68 6.08
CA SER A 663 6.81 -12.65 5.01
C SER A 663 6.46 -12.16 3.59
N ASN A 664 5.58 -11.16 3.46
CA ASN A 664 5.14 -10.59 2.19
C ASN A 664 5.74 -9.19 1.91
N HIS A 665 6.79 -8.78 2.63
CA HIS A 665 7.44 -7.50 2.39
C HIS A 665 8.26 -7.52 1.08
N LEU A 666 8.18 -6.43 0.31
CA LEU A 666 8.79 -6.34 -1.02
C LEU A 666 10.32 -6.47 -1.02
N ASP A 667 11.00 -6.11 0.07
CA ASP A 667 12.47 -6.25 0.16
C ASP A 667 12.95 -7.71 0.15
N LEU A 668 12.12 -8.64 0.65
CA LEU A 668 12.40 -10.08 0.57
C LEU A 668 12.41 -10.55 -0.89
N ALA A 669 11.47 -10.04 -1.70
CA ALA A 669 11.41 -10.34 -3.13
C ALA A 669 12.68 -9.90 -3.86
N THR A 670 13.27 -8.75 -3.48
CA THR A 670 14.55 -8.28 -4.05
C THR A 670 15.68 -9.26 -3.79
N SER A 671 15.82 -9.75 -2.56
CA SER A 671 16.86 -10.73 -2.19
C SER A 671 16.63 -12.08 -2.87
N TYR A 672 15.38 -12.56 -2.95
CA TYR A 672 15.06 -13.78 -3.69
C TYR A 672 15.36 -13.66 -5.18
N CYS A 673 15.06 -12.51 -5.80
CA CYS A 673 15.46 -12.24 -7.19
C CYS A 673 16.98 -12.28 -7.37
N GLY A 674 17.73 -11.66 -6.45
CA GLY A 674 19.21 -11.72 -6.43
C GLY A 674 19.72 -13.16 -6.38
N MET A 675 19.21 -13.97 -5.46
CA MET A 675 19.55 -15.40 -5.35
C MET A 675 19.17 -16.18 -6.62
N GLY A 676 18.01 -15.90 -7.21
CA GLY A 676 17.58 -16.49 -8.47
C GLY A 676 18.60 -16.26 -9.59
N ASN A 677 19.08 -15.02 -9.72
CA ASN A 677 20.12 -14.67 -10.70
C ASN A 677 21.43 -15.43 -10.45
N VAL A 678 21.86 -15.60 -9.19
CA VAL A 678 23.06 -16.42 -8.88
C VAL A 678 22.89 -17.86 -9.38
N TYR A 679 21.72 -18.46 -9.16
CA TYR A 679 21.44 -19.82 -9.61
C TYR A 679 21.32 -19.95 -11.14
N ILE A 680 20.89 -18.90 -11.85
CA ILE A 680 20.95 -18.86 -13.33
C ILE A 680 22.41 -18.99 -13.78
N ASP A 681 23.32 -18.22 -13.20
CA ASP A 681 24.73 -18.21 -13.60
C ASP A 681 25.47 -19.51 -13.21
N MET A 682 25.06 -20.12 -12.09
CA MET A 682 25.51 -21.47 -11.70
C MET A 682 24.91 -22.59 -12.57
N ARG A 683 23.98 -22.26 -13.49
CA ARG A 683 23.23 -23.21 -14.34
C ARG A 683 22.31 -24.15 -13.57
N GLU A 684 21.90 -23.76 -12.36
CA GLU A 684 20.94 -24.49 -11.52
C GLU A 684 19.52 -23.91 -11.72
N TYR A 685 19.02 -23.98 -12.95
CA TYR A 685 17.83 -23.25 -13.38
C TYR A 685 16.54 -23.58 -12.59
N SER A 686 16.38 -24.83 -12.13
CA SER A 686 15.22 -25.20 -11.31
C SER A 686 15.20 -24.49 -9.95
N LYS A 687 16.37 -24.26 -9.34
CA LYS A 687 16.46 -23.47 -8.11
C LYS A 687 16.21 -21.99 -8.39
N ALA A 688 16.79 -21.46 -9.47
CA ALA A 688 16.55 -20.09 -9.91
C ALA A 688 15.06 -19.80 -10.07
N LEU A 689 14.33 -20.69 -10.76
CA LEU A 689 12.90 -20.58 -10.97
C LEU A 689 12.14 -20.52 -9.63
N SER A 690 12.45 -21.42 -8.69
CA SER A 690 11.81 -21.42 -7.37
C SER A 690 12.01 -20.12 -6.60
N PHE A 691 13.19 -19.50 -6.70
CA PHE A 691 13.46 -18.22 -6.05
C PHE A 691 12.74 -17.06 -6.73
N HIS A 692 12.73 -17.01 -8.06
CA HIS A 692 11.96 -15.99 -8.79
C HIS A 692 10.45 -16.12 -8.60
N GLU A 693 9.91 -17.34 -8.50
CA GLU A 693 8.49 -17.58 -8.21
C GLU A 693 8.11 -17.11 -6.80
N LYS A 694 8.98 -17.32 -5.80
CA LYS A 694 8.77 -16.77 -4.44
C LYS A 694 8.76 -15.24 -4.43
N ALA A 695 9.66 -14.61 -5.19
CA ALA A 695 9.67 -13.16 -5.33
C ALA A 695 8.37 -12.66 -5.98
N LEU A 696 7.93 -13.30 -7.07
CA LEU A 696 6.68 -12.97 -7.76
C LEU A 696 5.46 -13.17 -6.86
N GLU A 697 5.40 -14.23 -6.05
CA GLU A 697 4.29 -14.49 -5.13
C GLU A 697 4.14 -13.36 -4.10
N ILE A 698 5.26 -12.88 -3.54
CA ILE A 698 5.27 -11.75 -2.61
C ILE A 698 4.76 -10.48 -3.31
N GLU A 699 5.28 -10.20 -4.51
CA GLU A 699 4.89 -9.02 -5.29
C GLU A 699 3.41 -9.05 -5.69
N GLN A 700 2.86 -10.20 -6.07
CA GLN A 700 1.45 -10.35 -6.43
C GLN A 700 0.49 -10.17 -5.24
N LYS A 701 0.93 -10.51 -4.02
CA LYS A 701 0.12 -10.29 -2.80
C LYS A 701 0.09 -8.83 -2.37
N THR A 702 1.15 -8.08 -2.66
CA THR A 702 1.35 -6.72 -2.12
C THR A 702 1.07 -5.63 -3.16
N LEU A 703 1.27 -5.91 -4.44
CA LEU A 703 1.17 -4.92 -5.53
C LEU A 703 -0.09 -5.12 -6.37
N SER A 704 -0.51 -4.04 -7.05
CA SER A 704 -1.56 -4.15 -8.05
C SER A 704 -1.12 -5.03 -9.23
N SER A 705 -2.07 -5.69 -9.89
CA SER A 705 -1.79 -6.63 -10.99
C SER A 705 -1.06 -6.04 -12.20
N ASN A 706 -1.01 -4.70 -12.30
CA ASN A 706 -0.32 -3.99 -13.38
C ASN A 706 0.90 -3.21 -12.88
N HIS A 707 1.39 -3.46 -11.66
CA HIS A 707 2.53 -2.72 -11.15
C HIS A 707 3.81 -3.05 -11.98
N PRO A 708 4.59 -2.05 -12.45
CA PRO A 708 5.76 -2.26 -13.31
C PRO A 708 6.79 -3.27 -12.77
N ARG A 709 6.96 -3.34 -11.45
CA ARG A 709 7.84 -4.33 -10.79
C ARG A 709 7.50 -5.79 -11.13
N LEU A 710 6.22 -6.12 -11.34
CA LEU A 710 5.81 -7.47 -11.74
C LEU A 710 6.37 -7.84 -13.12
N ALA A 711 6.52 -6.87 -14.04
CA ALA A 711 7.10 -7.11 -15.36
C ALA A 711 8.57 -7.54 -15.26
N ILE A 712 9.33 -6.97 -14.33
CA ILE A 712 10.73 -7.38 -14.06
C ILE A 712 10.78 -8.83 -13.61
N SER A 713 9.94 -9.23 -12.66
CA SER A 713 9.87 -10.60 -12.16
C SER A 713 9.44 -11.59 -13.25
N TYR A 714 8.43 -11.24 -14.06
CA TYR A 714 8.05 -12.05 -15.22
C TYR A 714 9.17 -12.17 -16.26
N ASN A 715 9.94 -11.11 -16.51
CA ASN A 715 11.09 -11.17 -17.39
C ASN A 715 12.18 -12.11 -16.85
N ASN A 716 12.49 -12.07 -15.55
CA ASN A 716 13.47 -12.99 -14.94
C ASN A 716 13.02 -14.46 -15.01
N ILE A 717 11.72 -14.71 -14.77
CA ILE A 717 11.13 -16.04 -14.92
C ILE A 717 11.18 -16.49 -16.39
N GLY A 718 10.87 -15.60 -17.33
CA GLY A 718 10.95 -15.86 -18.76
C GLY A 718 12.36 -16.27 -19.20
N LEU A 719 13.38 -15.50 -18.76
CA LEU A 719 14.79 -15.82 -19.00
C LEU A 719 15.16 -17.18 -18.40
N THR A 720 14.67 -17.49 -17.20
CA THR A 720 14.92 -18.79 -16.56
C THR A 720 14.35 -19.94 -17.37
N TYR A 721 13.10 -19.83 -17.84
CA TYR A 721 12.48 -20.82 -18.71
C TYR A 721 13.21 -20.96 -20.05
N ASP A 722 13.69 -19.86 -20.64
CA ASP A 722 14.49 -19.88 -21.86
C ASP A 722 15.79 -20.68 -21.66
N LYS A 723 16.50 -20.48 -20.54
CA LYS A 723 17.69 -21.28 -20.18
C LYS A 723 17.38 -22.76 -19.92
N MET A 724 16.16 -23.08 -19.48
CA MET A 724 15.70 -24.46 -19.33
C MET A 724 15.28 -25.11 -20.66
N GLY A 725 15.16 -24.35 -21.75
CA GLY A 725 14.61 -24.81 -23.02
C GLY A 725 13.07 -24.88 -23.06
N GLU A 726 12.39 -24.36 -22.03
CA GLU A 726 10.93 -24.33 -21.90
C GLU A 726 10.36 -23.09 -22.60
N TYR A 727 10.64 -22.96 -23.90
CA TYR A 727 10.45 -21.71 -24.64
C TYR A 727 9.00 -21.20 -24.68
N SER A 728 7.99 -22.07 -24.65
CA SER A 728 6.58 -21.64 -24.62
C SER A 728 6.21 -20.93 -23.31
N LYS A 729 6.77 -21.40 -22.18
CA LYS A 729 6.60 -20.74 -20.88
C LYS A 729 7.40 -19.45 -20.81
N ALA A 730 8.59 -19.43 -21.41
CA ALA A 730 9.41 -18.22 -21.53
C ALA A 730 8.65 -17.11 -22.28
N LEU A 731 8.11 -17.42 -23.46
CA LEU A 731 7.31 -16.48 -24.25
C LEU A 731 6.09 -15.98 -23.45
N SER A 732 5.34 -16.88 -22.81
CA SER A 732 4.17 -16.47 -22.01
C SER A 732 4.54 -15.50 -20.87
N SER A 733 5.67 -15.73 -20.19
CA SER A 733 6.15 -14.82 -19.14
C SER A 733 6.60 -13.48 -19.72
N HIS A 734 7.38 -13.47 -20.81
CA HIS A 734 7.80 -12.23 -21.46
C HIS A 734 6.63 -11.43 -22.05
N GLU A 735 5.60 -12.08 -22.58
CA GLU A 735 4.40 -11.44 -23.08
C GLU A 735 3.59 -10.78 -21.95
N LYS A 736 3.49 -11.43 -20.77
CA LYS A 736 2.88 -10.81 -19.58
C LYS A 736 3.67 -9.60 -19.10
N ALA A 737 5.00 -9.67 -19.11
CA ALA A 737 5.84 -8.52 -18.77
C ALA A 737 5.59 -7.35 -19.73
N LEU A 738 5.56 -7.65 -21.04
CA LEU A 738 5.28 -6.66 -22.08
C LEU A 738 3.89 -6.03 -21.95
N GLU A 739 2.85 -6.80 -21.62
CA GLU A 739 1.49 -6.28 -21.39
C GLU A 739 1.45 -5.28 -20.23
N ILE A 740 2.10 -5.61 -19.11
CA ILE A 740 2.19 -4.72 -17.94
C ILE A 740 2.94 -3.44 -18.31
N GLU A 741 4.08 -3.55 -18.99
CA GLU A 741 4.87 -2.40 -19.41
C GLU A 741 4.10 -1.50 -20.39
N GLN A 742 3.40 -2.07 -21.38
CA GLN A 742 2.62 -1.31 -22.37
C GLN A 742 1.49 -0.51 -21.75
N LYS A 743 0.98 -0.94 -20.60
CA LYS A 743 -0.11 -0.26 -19.88
C LYS A 743 0.36 0.93 -19.04
N ASN A 744 1.61 0.89 -18.56
CA ASN A 744 2.11 1.86 -17.58
C ASN A 744 3.23 2.77 -18.12
N LEU A 745 3.84 2.42 -19.25
CA LEU A 745 5.00 3.10 -19.79
C LEU A 745 4.71 3.68 -21.19
N PRO A 746 5.36 4.79 -21.57
CA PRO A 746 5.27 5.33 -22.92
C PRO A 746 5.70 4.32 -23.99
N THR A 747 5.17 4.44 -25.21
CA THR A 747 5.40 3.47 -26.30
C THR A 747 6.86 3.29 -26.72
N ASN A 748 7.74 4.27 -26.45
CA ASN A 748 9.18 4.22 -26.76
C ASN A 748 10.04 4.03 -25.51
N ASN A 749 9.48 3.47 -24.43
CA ASN A 749 10.22 3.22 -23.19
C ASN A 749 11.25 2.07 -23.35
N LEU A 750 12.40 2.20 -22.68
CA LEU A 750 13.52 1.25 -22.77
C LEU A 750 13.21 -0.15 -22.16
N HIS A 751 12.30 -0.23 -21.19
CA HIS A 751 11.82 -1.52 -20.67
C HIS A 751 11.06 -2.31 -21.73
N LEU A 752 10.21 -1.65 -22.54
CA LEU A 752 9.55 -2.31 -23.68
C LEU A 752 10.58 -2.87 -24.68
N ALA A 753 11.63 -2.11 -24.97
CA ALA A 753 12.72 -2.57 -25.84
C ALA A 753 13.43 -3.81 -25.26
N THR A 754 13.62 -3.85 -23.94
CA THR A 754 14.19 -5.00 -23.22
C THR A 754 13.29 -6.23 -23.33
N SER A 755 11.97 -6.08 -23.12
CA SER A 755 11.00 -7.17 -23.28
C SER A 755 10.95 -7.69 -24.72
N TYR A 756 10.93 -6.80 -25.72
CA TYR A 756 11.03 -7.22 -27.13
C TYR A 756 12.34 -7.96 -27.42
N ASN A 757 13.46 -7.50 -26.87
CA ASN A 757 14.74 -8.17 -27.02
C ASN A 757 14.72 -9.58 -26.38
N ASN A 758 14.12 -9.75 -25.20
CA ASN A 758 14.00 -11.07 -24.55
C ASN A 758 13.11 -12.04 -25.35
N ILE A 759 12.01 -11.54 -25.92
CA ILE A 759 11.15 -12.31 -26.83
C ILE A 759 11.94 -12.72 -28.08
N GLY A 760 12.70 -11.78 -28.66
CA GLY A 760 13.58 -12.04 -29.81
C GLY A 760 14.64 -13.11 -29.51
N LEU A 761 15.27 -13.05 -28.32
CA LEU A 761 16.22 -14.06 -27.85
C LEU A 761 15.57 -15.45 -27.76
N THR A 762 14.35 -15.52 -27.23
CA THR A 762 13.60 -16.77 -27.12
C THR A 762 13.31 -17.36 -28.51
N TYR A 763 12.82 -16.55 -29.46
CA TYR A 763 12.63 -17.01 -30.84
C TYR A 763 13.94 -17.44 -31.53
N ASN A 764 15.05 -16.76 -31.24
CA ASN A 764 16.37 -17.14 -31.75
C ASN A 764 16.86 -18.48 -31.18
N ASN A 765 16.43 -18.86 -29.98
CA ASN A 765 16.74 -20.16 -29.36
C ASN A 765 15.81 -21.28 -29.89
N ILE A 766 14.55 -20.95 -30.20
CA ILE A 766 13.63 -21.86 -30.90
C ILE A 766 14.12 -22.17 -32.33
N GLY A 767 14.84 -21.23 -32.96
CA GLY A 767 15.28 -21.34 -34.36
C GLY A 767 14.38 -20.59 -35.35
N GLU A 768 13.41 -19.83 -34.85
CA GLU A 768 12.51 -18.98 -35.63
C GLU A 768 13.18 -17.63 -35.91
N TYR A 769 14.27 -17.65 -36.68
CA TYR A 769 15.17 -16.51 -36.86
C TYR A 769 14.51 -15.27 -37.47
N SER A 770 13.51 -15.44 -38.34
CA SER A 770 12.76 -14.32 -38.93
C SER A 770 11.95 -13.56 -37.88
N LYS A 771 11.29 -14.27 -36.96
CA LYS A 771 10.58 -13.66 -35.83
C LYS A 771 11.57 -13.00 -34.88
N ALA A 772 12.69 -13.67 -34.57
CA ALA A 772 13.73 -13.12 -33.73
C ALA A 772 14.24 -11.77 -34.25
N LEU A 773 14.62 -11.71 -35.54
CA LEU A 773 15.05 -10.48 -36.19
C LEU A 773 13.98 -9.38 -36.12
N SER A 774 12.71 -9.70 -36.39
CA SER A 774 11.62 -8.73 -36.28
C SER A 774 11.48 -8.13 -34.88
N PHE A 775 11.64 -8.94 -33.82
CA PHE A 775 11.60 -8.46 -32.44
C PHE A 775 12.85 -7.65 -32.06
N PHE A 776 14.03 -8.06 -32.49
CA PHE A 776 15.26 -7.28 -32.29
C PHE A 776 15.23 -5.95 -33.03
N GLU A 777 14.65 -5.89 -34.23
CA GLU A 777 14.47 -4.66 -34.99
C GLU A 777 13.51 -3.70 -34.28
N LYS A 778 12.41 -4.19 -33.70
CA LYS A 778 11.52 -3.37 -32.86
C LYS A 778 12.24 -2.81 -31.63
N ALA A 779 13.01 -3.64 -30.93
CA ALA A 779 13.81 -3.19 -29.80
C ALA A 779 14.83 -2.12 -30.24
N LEU A 780 15.54 -2.37 -31.34
CA LEU A 780 16.51 -1.44 -31.91
C LEU A 780 15.87 -0.10 -32.32
N GLU A 781 14.68 -0.11 -32.93
CA GLU A 781 13.95 1.10 -33.29
C GLU A 781 13.64 1.98 -32.07
N ILE A 782 13.19 1.35 -30.97
CA ILE A 782 12.94 2.07 -29.71
C ILE A 782 14.25 2.64 -29.17
N PHE A 783 15.31 1.83 -29.08
CA PHE A 783 16.60 2.32 -28.60
C PHE A 783 17.14 3.48 -29.44
N GLN A 784 17.03 3.42 -30.78
CA GLN A 784 17.49 4.48 -31.68
C GLN A 784 16.68 5.77 -31.56
N LYS A 785 15.39 5.69 -31.21
CA LYS A 785 14.52 6.86 -31.00
C LYS A 785 14.78 7.53 -29.66
N THR A 786 15.07 6.75 -28.62
CA THR A 786 15.13 7.22 -27.24
C THR A 786 16.55 7.57 -26.79
N LEU A 787 17.57 6.92 -27.36
CA LEU A 787 18.96 7.07 -26.92
C LEU A 787 19.83 7.79 -27.97
N PRO A 788 20.91 8.47 -27.53
CA PRO A 788 21.94 8.96 -28.43
C PRO A 788 22.53 7.84 -29.29
N SER A 789 22.98 8.16 -30.51
CA SER A 789 23.45 7.19 -31.51
C SER A 789 24.58 6.26 -31.07
N ASN A 790 25.32 6.66 -30.03
CA ASN A 790 26.47 5.93 -29.51
C ASN A 790 26.17 5.28 -28.15
N HIS A 791 24.94 5.31 -27.65
CA HIS A 791 24.62 4.78 -26.32
C HIS A 791 24.91 3.26 -26.22
N PRO A 792 25.54 2.76 -25.13
CA PRO A 792 25.92 1.34 -25.02
C PRO A 792 24.77 0.35 -25.20
N ASP A 793 23.58 0.67 -24.73
CA ASP A 793 22.41 -0.22 -24.86
C ASP A 793 22.00 -0.50 -26.32
N LEU A 794 22.44 0.32 -27.29
CA LEU A 794 22.27 0.02 -28.72
C LEU A 794 23.12 -1.18 -29.18
N ALA A 795 24.20 -1.51 -28.48
CA ALA A 795 25.09 -2.60 -28.84
C ALA A 795 24.42 -3.98 -28.63
N THR A 796 23.55 -4.13 -27.63
CA THR A 796 22.85 -5.38 -27.32
C THR A 796 21.96 -5.89 -28.47
N PRO A 797 21.01 -5.11 -29.03
CA PRO A 797 20.21 -5.56 -30.17
C PRO A 797 21.08 -5.80 -31.42
N TYR A 798 22.10 -4.98 -31.69
CA TYR A 798 23.04 -5.26 -32.79
C TYR A 798 23.76 -6.60 -32.58
N HIS A 799 24.24 -6.86 -31.37
CA HIS A 799 24.87 -8.12 -31.02
C HIS A 799 23.93 -9.31 -31.23
N ASN A 800 22.67 -9.21 -30.77
CA ASN A 800 21.69 -10.28 -30.90
C ASN A 800 21.27 -10.53 -32.35
N ILE A 801 21.15 -9.47 -33.16
CA ILE A 801 20.97 -9.57 -34.61
C ILE A 801 22.18 -10.27 -35.25
N GLY A 802 23.40 -9.90 -34.85
CA GLY A 802 24.64 -10.53 -35.30
C GLY A 802 24.69 -12.03 -34.99
N LEU A 803 24.34 -12.41 -33.74
CA LEU A 803 24.24 -13.82 -33.32
C LEU A 803 23.19 -14.58 -34.14
N THR A 804 22.07 -13.95 -34.49
CA THR A 804 21.02 -14.55 -35.29
C THR A 804 21.51 -14.84 -36.71
N TYR A 805 22.19 -13.87 -37.35
CA TYR A 805 22.81 -14.10 -38.65
C TYR A 805 23.93 -15.15 -38.61
N ASP A 806 24.71 -15.22 -37.53
CA ASP A 806 25.73 -16.27 -37.35
C ASP A 806 25.12 -17.67 -37.28
N LYS A 807 24.00 -17.83 -36.56
CA LYS A 807 23.23 -19.09 -36.51
C LYS A 807 22.61 -19.45 -37.87
N MET A 808 22.24 -18.46 -38.68
CA MET A 808 21.77 -18.66 -40.06
C MET A 808 22.89 -18.98 -41.06
N GLY A 809 24.17 -18.87 -40.67
CA GLY A 809 25.31 -19.05 -41.56
C GLY A 809 25.68 -17.82 -42.41
N GLU A 810 25.01 -16.69 -42.18
CA GLU A 810 25.23 -15.41 -42.87
C GLU A 810 26.40 -14.64 -42.21
N TYR A 811 27.58 -15.26 -42.18
CA TYR A 811 28.71 -14.80 -41.37
C TYR A 811 29.17 -13.36 -41.66
N SER A 812 29.13 -12.91 -42.92
CA SER A 812 29.52 -11.54 -43.28
C SER A 812 28.57 -10.48 -42.69
N LYS A 813 27.26 -10.78 -42.64
CA LYS A 813 26.29 -9.90 -41.99
C LYS A 813 26.51 -9.90 -40.49
N ALA A 814 26.71 -11.09 -39.90
CA ALA A 814 27.00 -11.24 -38.47
C ALA A 814 28.22 -10.39 -38.04
N LEU A 815 29.32 -10.47 -38.80
CA LEU A 815 30.52 -9.66 -38.55
C LEU A 815 30.19 -8.16 -38.55
N SER A 816 29.48 -7.65 -39.55
CA SER A 816 29.14 -6.23 -39.64
C SER A 816 28.35 -5.72 -38.42
N PHE A 817 27.50 -6.58 -37.84
CA PHE A 817 26.72 -6.24 -36.65
C PHE A 817 27.57 -6.33 -35.37
N PHE A 818 28.47 -7.31 -35.26
CA PHE A 818 29.43 -7.37 -34.15
C PHE A 818 30.41 -6.18 -34.16
N GLU A 819 30.86 -5.74 -35.33
CA GLU A 819 31.71 -4.56 -35.49
C GLU A 819 30.98 -3.28 -35.06
N LYS A 820 29.71 -3.12 -35.43
CA LYS A 820 28.88 -1.99 -34.95
C LYS A 820 28.72 -1.99 -33.42
N ALA A 821 28.43 -3.15 -32.83
CA ALA A 821 28.33 -3.29 -31.37
C ALA A 821 29.66 -2.95 -30.68
N LEU A 822 30.78 -3.42 -31.24
CA LEU A 822 32.11 -3.11 -30.74
C LEU A 822 32.44 -1.61 -30.86
N GLU A 823 32.14 -0.98 -31.99
CA GLU A 823 32.38 0.45 -32.22
C GLU A 823 31.63 1.32 -31.20
N ILE A 824 30.38 0.97 -30.91
CA ILE A 824 29.57 1.64 -29.87
C ILE A 824 30.27 1.53 -28.53
N PHE A 825 30.55 0.31 -28.06
CA PHE A 825 31.19 0.11 -26.76
C PHE A 825 32.56 0.78 -26.65
N GLN A 826 33.37 0.77 -27.71
CA GLN A 826 34.68 1.42 -27.72
C GLN A 826 34.60 2.94 -27.53
N LYS A 827 33.52 3.58 -28.00
CA LYS A 827 33.33 5.03 -27.87
C LYS A 827 32.84 5.45 -26.49
N THR A 828 32.17 4.56 -25.75
CA THR A 828 31.41 4.92 -24.54
C THR A 828 31.89 4.28 -23.26
N LEU A 829 32.44 3.07 -23.33
CA LEU A 829 32.90 2.35 -22.14
C LEU A 829 34.40 2.56 -21.92
N PRO A 830 34.88 2.50 -20.66
CA PRO A 830 36.31 2.46 -20.37
C PRO A 830 37.03 1.36 -21.17
N SER A 831 38.29 1.58 -21.55
CA SER A 831 39.03 0.67 -22.45
C SER A 831 39.17 -0.77 -21.92
N ASN A 832 39.03 -0.96 -20.61
CA ASN A 832 39.17 -2.25 -19.93
C ASN A 832 37.82 -2.77 -19.40
N HIS A 833 36.69 -2.17 -19.81
CA HIS A 833 35.38 -2.59 -19.37
C HIS A 833 35.07 -4.02 -19.87
N PRO A 834 34.57 -4.93 -19.01
CA PRO A 834 34.38 -6.34 -19.36
C PRO A 834 33.46 -6.58 -20.57
N ASP A 835 32.46 -5.73 -20.78
CA ASP A 835 31.55 -5.82 -21.95
C ASP A 835 32.23 -5.68 -23.31
N LEU A 836 33.41 -5.04 -23.38
CA LEU A 836 34.19 -4.94 -24.63
C LEU A 836 34.72 -6.31 -25.09
N ALA A 837 34.95 -7.24 -24.17
CA ALA A 837 35.57 -8.52 -24.48
C ALA A 837 34.65 -9.46 -25.28
N THR A 838 33.33 -9.38 -25.07
CA THR A 838 32.36 -10.27 -25.74
C THR A 838 32.29 -10.04 -27.26
N PRO A 839 32.18 -8.80 -27.78
CA PRO A 839 32.30 -8.55 -29.23
C PRO A 839 33.65 -8.98 -29.79
N TYR A 840 34.77 -8.70 -29.11
CA TYR A 840 36.09 -9.18 -29.56
C TYR A 840 36.14 -10.71 -29.65
N HIS A 841 35.60 -11.41 -28.65
CA HIS A 841 35.51 -12.88 -28.67
C HIS A 841 34.69 -13.39 -29.87
N ASN A 842 33.54 -12.77 -30.15
CA ASN A 842 32.68 -13.16 -31.27
C ASN A 842 33.31 -12.89 -32.63
N ILE A 843 33.99 -11.76 -32.80
CA ILE A 843 34.75 -11.44 -34.00
C ILE A 843 35.91 -12.44 -34.18
N GLY A 844 36.60 -12.79 -33.09
CA GLY A 844 37.62 -13.86 -33.10
C GLY A 844 37.05 -15.21 -33.52
N SER A 845 35.84 -15.55 -33.06
CA SER A 845 35.11 -16.76 -33.46
C SER A 845 34.76 -16.77 -34.94
N PHE A 846 34.33 -15.63 -35.49
CA PHE A 846 34.11 -15.48 -36.94
C PHE A 846 35.40 -15.77 -37.72
N TYR A 847 36.52 -15.13 -37.39
CA TYR A 847 37.78 -15.33 -38.11
C TYR A 847 38.29 -16.78 -37.98
N ARG A 848 38.07 -17.41 -36.82
CA ARG A 848 38.36 -18.84 -36.62
C ARG A 848 37.53 -19.73 -37.53
N LYS A 849 36.23 -19.45 -37.70
CA LYS A 849 35.36 -20.19 -38.65
C LYS A 849 35.81 -20.00 -40.10
N MET A 850 36.28 -18.80 -40.45
CA MET A 850 36.87 -18.49 -41.75
C MET A 850 38.30 -19.04 -41.94
N LYS A 851 38.86 -19.72 -40.93
CA LYS A 851 40.24 -20.25 -40.90
C LYS A 851 41.34 -19.17 -41.02
N ASP A 852 41.01 -17.90 -40.74
CA ASP A 852 41.98 -16.82 -40.56
C ASP A 852 42.44 -16.84 -39.09
N TYR A 853 43.28 -17.83 -38.78
CA TYR A 853 43.71 -18.13 -37.41
C TYR A 853 44.56 -17.01 -36.78
N SER A 854 45.29 -16.24 -37.59
CA SER A 854 46.12 -15.12 -37.08
C SER A 854 45.27 -13.96 -36.60
N LYS A 855 44.25 -13.54 -37.38
CA LYS A 855 43.28 -12.54 -36.91
C LYS A 855 42.48 -13.05 -35.73
N ALA A 856 41.99 -14.29 -35.80
CA ALA A 856 41.26 -14.90 -34.69
C ALA A 856 42.06 -14.83 -33.39
N LEU A 857 43.35 -15.17 -33.44
CA LEU A 857 44.25 -15.10 -32.28
C LEU A 857 44.32 -13.67 -31.71
N SER A 858 44.54 -12.64 -32.54
CA SER A 858 44.62 -11.25 -32.07
C SER A 858 43.36 -10.78 -31.34
N TYR A 859 42.19 -11.16 -31.84
CA TYR A 859 40.90 -10.80 -31.26
C TYR A 859 40.65 -11.53 -29.94
N TYR A 860 41.00 -12.81 -29.86
CA TYR A 860 40.92 -13.57 -28.62
C TYR A 860 41.91 -13.09 -27.56
N GLU A 861 43.13 -12.73 -27.95
CA GLU A 861 44.11 -12.16 -27.02
C GLU A 861 43.63 -10.82 -26.47
N ARG A 862 42.98 -9.98 -27.28
CA ARG A 862 42.37 -8.73 -26.80
C ARG A 862 41.21 -8.96 -25.83
N ALA A 863 40.34 -9.93 -26.12
CA ALA A 863 39.26 -10.30 -25.19
C ALA A 863 39.81 -10.84 -23.86
N LEU A 864 40.88 -11.65 -23.92
CA LEU A 864 41.55 -12.18 -22.74
C LEU A 864 42.18 -11.09 -21.89
N ASP A 865 42.87 -10.12 -22.49
CA ASP A 865 43.48 -8.98 -21.82
C ASP A 865 42.44 -8.17 -20.99
N ILE A 866 41.31 -7.85 -21.62
CA ILE A 866 40.21 -7.13 -20.97
C ILE A 866 39.63 -7.93 -19.79
N TRP A 867 39.29 -9.21 -20.00
CA TRP A 867 38.76 -10.03 -18.93
C TRP A 867 39.75 -10.25 -17.79
N GLN A 868 41.07 -10.37 -18.06
CA GLN A 868 42.08 -10.50 -17.02
C GLN A 868 42.22 -9.25 -16.14
N HIS A 869 41.88 -8.08 -16.68
CA HIS A 869 41.91 -6.84 -15.91
C HIS A 869 40.74 -6.72 -14.94
N ALA A 870 39.54 -7.11 -15.36
CA ALA A 870 38.31 -6.94 -14.58
C ALA A 870 37.95 -8.16 -13.71
N LEU A 871 38.21 -9.38 -14.19
CA LEU A 871 37.68 -10.62 -13.59
C LEU A 871 38.77 -11.43 -12.90
N PRO A 872 38.42 -12.22 -11.86
CA PRO A 872 39.38 -13.09 -11.21
C PRO A 872 39.89 -14.16 -12.20
N PRO A 873 41.17 -14.62 -12.08
CA PRO A 873 41.76 -15.60 -13.01
C PRO A 873 41.01 -16.93 -13.11
N THR A 874 40.18 -17.24 -12.12
CA THR A 874 39.34 -18.44 -12.03
C THR A 874 38.07 -18.34 -12.88
N HIS A 875 37.72 -17.16 -13.40
CA HIS A 875 36.49 -16.89 -14.13
C HIS A 875 36.34 -17.79 -15.38
N PRO A 876 35.14 -18.33 -15.66
CA PRO A 876 34.89 -19.20 -16.82
C PRO A 876 35.34 -18.61 -18.16
N HIS A 877 35.01 -17.34 -18.44
CA HIS A 877 35.38 -16.68 -19.70
C HIS A 877 36.90 -16.67 -19.95
N ILE A 878 37.71 -16.40 -18.92
CA ILE A 878 39.18 -16.41 -19.01
C ILE A 878 39.68 -17.82 -19.33
N LYS A 879 39.13 -18.85 -18.66
CA LYS A 879 39.51 -20.25 -18.90
C LYS A 879 39.16 -20.69 -20.33
N ASP A 880 37.98 -20.33 -20.81
CA ASP A 880 37.49 -20.76 -22.12
C ASP A 880 38.27 -20.08 -23.26
N VAL A 881 38.51 -18.77 -23.17
CA VAL A 881 39.28 -18.07 -24.20
C VAL A 881 40.75 -18.50 -24.21
N LYS A 882 41.36 -18.79 -23.05
CA LYS A 882 42.73 -19.35 -22.98
C LYS A 882 42.84 -20.69 -23.70
N LYS A 883 41.87 -21.59 -23.51
CA LYS A 883 41.83 -22.87 -24.24
C LYS A 883 41.73 -22.66 -25.76
N ILE A 884 40.90 -21.71 -26.20
CA ILE A 884 40.76 -21.40 -27.62
C ILE A 884 42.06 -20.82 -28.18
N ILE A 885 42.72 -19.91 -27.47
CA ILE A 885 44.01 -19.33 -27.84
C ILE A 885 45.07 -20.43 -27.97
N GLU A 886 45.16 -21.33 -27.00
CA GLU A 886 46.12 -22.45 -27.02
C GLU A 886 45.86 -23.37 -28.22
N MET A 887 44.60 -23.73 -28.48
CA MET A 887 44.23 -24.52 -29.65
C MET A 887 44.63 -23.84 -30.96
N ILE A 888 44.41 -22.52 -31.09
CA ILE A 888 44.81 -21.77 -32.29
C ILE A 888 46.34 -21.71 -32.43
N LYS A 889 47.07 -21.54 -31.32
CA LYS A 889 48.54 -21.57 -31.30
C LYS A 889 49.13 -22.92 -31.68
N ILE A 890 48.40 -24.01 -31.49
CA ILE A 890 48.80 -25.35 -31.96
C ILE A 890 48.55 -25.52 -33.47
N ILE A 891 47.53 -24.84 -34.02
CA ILE A 891 47.17 -24.91 -35.44
C ILE A 891 48.11 -24.05 -36.30
N LEU A 892 48.50 -22.87 -35.80
CA LEU A 892 49.50 -21.98 -36.41
C LEU A 892 50.90 -22.54 -36.27
#